data_AF-A0A2N0EQE8-F1
#
_entry.id   AF-A0A2N0EQE8-F1
#
_cell.length_a   1.000
_cell.length_b   1.000
_cell.length_c   1.000
_cell.angle_alpha   90.00
_cell.angle_beta   90.00
_cell.angle_gamma   90.00
#
_symmetry.space_group_name_H-M   'P 1'
#
loop_
_entity.id
_entity.type
_entity.pdbx_description
1 polymer ?
#
loop_
_entity_poly.entity_id
_entity_poly.type
_entity_poly.pdbx_seq_one_letter_code
_entity_poly.pdbx_strand_id
1 'polypeptide(L)'
;MKRILLLILFLIFTSSSFTQSIARQWNEEVLNGIRNDFARPTVHARNLFHSSVLMYDVWSVFDGSADTFFLGKTVGNYTCPFSGFSPTESISESRQKAMSFAVYRLMMHRFKNSPRKELILPRIEALMENLGYNTANTATNYDTGDAAALGNYAAAQMIAFGMQDGANEGNDYEYQFYNPINEPLNTDVSGNPDITDPNHWQPLKVEAWVDQSGNTIPGGQPPFLGPEWGAVTPFSLKEEDKTTYSVSGHNFDVYHDPGNPWYIQEGMGIDDPYKWGFALVAAWGSHLDPADTTMIDISPRSLGNFPFEDFPTNFDGFKSFYDFQNGGTPDNGRDVNPVTGLPYEEQLVKRGDYTRVLAEFWADGPESETPPGHWFTILNYVSDHPQLQKKFKGEGRVMDDLEWDVKSYFILGGTMHDVAVTAWGIKGYYDYVRPISAIRYMADRGQSSDPTEPSYNPHGLPLIPGYIEVIKAGDPLVGAFEENLGKMKLYTWRGPDRIIDPSIDIAGVGWIIANEWFPYQRPSFVTPPFAGYISGHSTFSRAASEVLTLLTGDEYFPGGMGTFDIPKDEFLKFEKGPSTNFQLQWATYRDASDQTSLSRIWGGIHPPIDDIPGRILGEEIGLEAFTFAETYFTKKIGMEGVLYPNPANEQLTVFYETEVPTNLYIYDILRRIVIASPATFDADHRFTVDVSALSQGMYFVVLQQKDKNIWVQKLMKD
;
A
#
# COMPACT_ATOMS: atom_id res chain seq x y z
N MET A 1 60.35 -3.31 40.46
CA MET A 1 58.91 -3.19 40.13
C MET A 1 58.72 -3.55 38.67
N LYS A 2 57.88 -4.56 38.42
CA LYS A 2 57.67 -5.21 37.11
C LYS A 2 56.99 -4.26 36.12
N ARG A 3 57.51 -4.18 34.89
CA ARG A 3 56.79 -3.61 33.73
C ARG A 3 55.87 -4.70 33.19
N ILE A 4 54.56 -4.44 33.19
CA ILE A 4 53.55 -5.30 32.57
C ILE A 4 53.26 -4.71 31.19
N LEU A 5 53.53 -5.51 30.16
CA LEU A 5 53.15 -5.26 28.77
C LEU A 5 51.66 -5.60 28.63
N LEU A 6 50.81 -4.63 28.29
CA LEU A 6 49.44 -4.91 27.87
C LEU A 6 49.46 -5.21 26.36
N LEU A 7 49.19 -6.46 25.98
CA LEU A 7 48.80 -6.82 24.62
C LEU A 7 47.31 -6.46 24.44
N ILE A 8 47.02 -5.58 23.49
CA ILE A 8 45.66 -5.33 23.01
C ILE A 8 45.40 -6.34 21.89
N LEU A 9 44.51 -7.30 22.15
CA LEU A 9 43.96 -8.20 21.13
C LEU A 9 42.90 -7.42 20.34
N PHE A 10 43.16 -7.13 19.06
CA PHE A 10 42.12 -6.67 18.14
C PHE A 10 41.27 -7.89 17.75
N LEU A 11 40.06 -7.99 18.30
CA LEU A 11 39.00 -8.82 17.75
C LEU A 11 38.48 -8.12 16.49
N ILE A 12 38.86 -8.65 15.33
CA ILE A 12 38.26 -8.28 14.05
C ILE A 12 36.86 -8.90 14.05
N PHE A 13 35.84 -8.09 14.35
CA PHE A 13 34.48 -8.41 13.97
C PHE A 13 34.40 -8.30 12.45
N THR A 14 34.41 -9.43 11.76
CA THR A 14 33.96 -9.48 10.37
C THR A 14 32.45 -9.29 10.37
N SER A 15 31.99 -8.04 10.24
CA SER A 15 30.64 -7.79 9.75
C SER A 15 30.59 -8.31 8.32
N SER A 16 29.85 -9.38 8.06
CA SER A 16 29.44 -9.69 6.69
C SER A 16 28.55 -8.54 6.23
N SER A 17 29.12 -7.60 5.47
CA SER A 17 28.31 -6.67 4.70
C SER A 17 27.63 -7.52 3.63
N PHE A 18 26.39 -7.94 3.88
CA PHE A 18 25.57 -8.51 2.81
C PHE A 18 25.42 -7.44 1.74
N THR A 19 25.84 -7.75 0.52
CA THR A 19 25.72 -6.80 -0.59
C THR A 19 24.29 -6.89 -1.10
N GLN A 20 23.51 -5.83 -0.96
CA GLN A 20 22.15 -5.77 -1.51
C GLN A 20 22.15 -6.10 -3.00
N SER A 21 21.12 -6.81 -3.48
CA SER A 21 20.96 -7.07 -4.91
C SER A 21 20.84 -5.76 -5.70
N ILE A 22 21.07 -5.80 -7.01
CA ILE A 22 20.91 -4.61 -7.85
C ILE A 22 19.45 -4.12 -7.87
N ALA A 23 18.47 -5.04 -7.79
CA ALA A 23 17.06 -4.67 -7.73
C ALA A 23 16.73 -3.91 -6.43
N ARG A 24 17.27 -4.37 -5.30
CA ARG A 24 17.17 -3.71 -3.99
C ARG A 24 17.81 -2.32 -3.98
N GLN A 25 18.95 -2.14 -4.63
CA GLN A 25 19.61 -0.83 -4.76
C GLN A 25 18.77 0.15 -5.60
N TRP A 26 18.24 -0.29 -6.74
CA TRP A 26 17.39 0.56 -7.57
C TRP A 26 16.02 0.85 -6.95
N ASN A 27 15.45 -0.11 -6.20
CA ASN A 27 14.24 0.13 -5.45
C ASN A 27 14.42 1.26 -4.42
N GLU A 28 15.55 1.33 -3.70
CA GLU A 28 15.83 2.44 -2.79
C GLU A 28 15.94 3.79 -3.50
N GLU A 29 16.50 3.82 -4.71
CA GLU A 29 16.55 5.04 -5.49
C GLU A 29 15.15 5.45 -5.98
N VAL A 30 14.29 4.50 -6.37
CA VAL A 30 12.88 4.78 -6.69
C VAL A 30 12.15 5.34 -5.48
N LEU A 31 12.29 4.71 -4.30
CA LEU A 31 11.72 5.19 -3.05
C LEU A 31 12.26 6.58 -2.69
N ASN A 32 13.56 6.83 -2.85
CA ASN A 32 14.15 8.16 -2.66
C ASN A 32 13.58 9.18 -3.63
N GLY A 33 13.35 8.80 -4.89
CA GLY A 33 12.66 9.64 -5.88
C GLY A 33 11.29 10.06 -5.37
N ILE A 34 10.51 9.12 -4.84
CA ILE A 34 9.16 9.37 -4.31
C ILE A 34 9.19 10.32 -3.10
N ARG A 35 10.10 10.11 -2.13
CA ARG A 35 10.27 11.00 -0.96
C ARG A 35 10.54 12.45 -1.35
N ASN A 36 11.18 12.64 -2.50
CA ASN A 36 11.63 13.94 -2.99
C ASN A 36 10.76 14.49 -4.14
N ASP A 37 9.60 13.89 -4.35
CA ASP A 37 8.59 14.31 -5.31
C ASP A 37 7.34 14.86 -4.61
N PHE A 38 6.36 15.37 -5.37
CA PHE A 38 5.05 15.70 -4.82
C PHE A 38 4.34 14.46 -4.27
N ALA A 39 3.52 14.63 -3.23
CA ALA A 39 2.71 13.54 -2.67
C ALA A 39 1.59 13.11 -3.63
N ARG A 40 1.86 12.11 -4.47
CA ARG A 40 0.98 11.65 -5.55
C ARG A 40 0.83 10.12 -5.51
N PRO A 41 0.05 9.57 -4.56
CA PRO A 41 0.00 8.13 -4.31
C PRO A 41 -0.32 7.28 -5.55
N THR A 42 -1.18 7.76 -6.45
CA THR A 42 -1.50 7.09 -7.71
C THR A 42 -0.32 7.02 -8.67
N VAL A 43 0.37 8.15 -8.87
CA VAL A 43 1.57 8.25 -9.70
C VAL A 43 2.70 7.40 -9.11
N HIS A 44 2.83 7.36 -7.79
CA HIS A 44 3.87 6.62 -7.09
C HIS A 44 3.66 5.11 -7.10
N ALA A 45 2.43 4.64 -6.90
CA ALA A 45 2.07 3.24 -7.10
C ALA A 45 2.42 2.78 -8.53
N ARG A 46 2.11 3.60 -9.53
CA ARG A 46 2.45 3.33 -10.93
C ARG A 46 3.96 3.37 -11.21
N ASN A 47 4.71 4.27 -10.60
CA ASN A 47 6.18 4.32 -10.71
C ASN A 47 6.83 3.07 -10.10
N LEU A 48 6.35 2.62 -8.93
CA LEU A 48 6.78 1.38 -8.29
C LEU A 48 6.45 0.17 -9.17
N PHE A 49 5.25 0.11 -9.76
CA PHE A 49 4.87 -0.93 -10.70
C PHE A 49 5.78 -0.97 -11.94
N HIS A 50 5.90 0.14 -12.67
CA HIS A 50 6.67 0.19 -13.92
C HIS A 50 8.14 -0.13 -13.71
N SER A 51 8.76 0.37 -12.62
CA SER A 51 10.14 0.03 -12.28
C SER A 51 10.29 -1.45 -11.91
N SER A 52 9.33 -2.02 -11.19
CA SER A 52 9.32 -3.44 -10.81
C SER A 52 9.17 -4.35 -12.02
N VAL A 53 8.28 -4.01 -12.98
CA VAL A 53 8.16 -4.72 -14.26
C VAL A 53 9.48 -4.69 -15.03
N LEU A 54 10.14 -3.53 -15.13
CA LEU A 54 11.42 -3.43 -15.83
C LEU A 54 12.49 -4.34 -15.20
N MET A 55 12.56 -4.39 -13.88
CA MET A 55 13.51 -5.27 -13.18
C MET A 55 13.15 -6.75 -13.39
N TYR A 56 11.87 -7.11 -13.25
CA TYR A 56 11.39 -8.47 -13.42
C TYR A 56 11.57 -8.99 -14.85
N ASP A 57 11.13 -8.25 -15.85
CA ASP A 57 11.23 -8.67 -17.24
C ASP A 57 12.68 -8.84 -17.68
N VAL A 58 13.56 -7.92 -17.29
CA VAL A 58 15.00 -8.06 -17.56
C VAL A 58 15.55 -9.31 -16.89
N TRP A 59 15.14 -9.64 -15.67
CA TRP A 59 15.55 -10.89 -15.00
C TRP A 59 15.06 -12.14 -15.77
N SER A 60 13.78 -12.13 -16.15
CA SER A 60 13.08 -13.23 -16.84
C SER A 60 13.62 -13.52 -18.23
N VAL A 61 14.11 -12.51 -18.96
CA VAL A 61 14.76 -12.69 -20.27
C VAL A 61 15.91 -13.70 -20.22
N PHE A 62 16.64 -13.74 -19.11
CA PHE A 62 17.74 -14.67 -18.91
C PHE A 62 17.35 -15.92 -18.11
N ASP A 63 16.09 -15.99 -17.65
CA ASP A 63 15.60 -17.12 -16.88
C ASP A 63 14.98 -18.19 -17.79
N GLY A 64 15.37 -19.45 -17.55
CA GLY A 64 14.85 -20.58 -18.31
C GLY A 64 13.37 -20.83 -18.06
N SER A 65 12.89 -20.50 -16.84
CA SER A 65 11.57 -20.85 -16.33
C SER A 65 10.58 -19.70 -16.27
N ALA A 66 10.99 -18.44 -16.13
CA ALA A 66 10.07 -17.32 -15.97
C ALA A 66 9.65 -16.66 -17.31
N ASP A 67 8.39 -16.26 -17.42
CA ASP A 67 7.87 -15.47 -18.54
C ASP A 67 7.98 -13.97 -18.25
N THR A 68 8.05 -13.17 -19.31
CA THR A 68 7.99 -11.72 -19.23
C THR A 68 6.54 -11.25 -19.14
N PHE A 69 6.31 -10.14 -18.44
CA PHE A 69 5.01 -9.48 -18.38
C PHE A 69 4.80 -8.50 -19.55
N PHE A 70 5.84 -7.74 -19.90
CA PHE A 70 5.77 -6.63 -20.84
C PHE A 70 6.55 -6.90 -22.13
N LEU A 71 7.84 -7.26 -22.04
CA LEU A 71 8.71 -7.55 -23.18
C LEU A 71 8.15 -8.72 -24.01
N GLY A 72 7.84 -8.47 -25.28
CA GLY A 72 7.27 -9.47 -26.18
C GLY A 72 5.78 -9.73 -25.97
N LYS A 73 5.10 -8.92 -25.16
CA LYS A 73 3.69 -9.08 -24.79
C LYS A 73 2.88 -7.85 -25.19
N THR A 74 1.56 -7.98 -25.04
CA THR A 74 0.60 -6.88 -25.16
C THR A 74 0.00 -6.62 -23.79
N VAL A 75 0.09 -5.38 -23.31
CA VAL A 75 -0.50 -4.91 -22.06
C VAL A 75 -1.45 -3.75 -22.40
N GLY A 76 -2.72 -3.91 -22.04
CA GLY A 76 -3.79 -3.04 -22.54
C GLY A 76 -3.78 -2.99 -24.07
N ASN A 77 -3.62 -1.79 -24.63
CA ASN A 77 -3.56 -1.56 -26.07
C ASN A 77 -2.14 -1.38 -26.61
N TYR A 78 -1.10 -1.64 -25.80
CA TYR A 78 0.29 -1.49 -26.19
C TYR A 78 0.97 -2.84 -26.36
N THR A 79 1.60 -3.05 -27.51
CA THR A 79 2.47 -4.21 -27.76
C THR A 79 3.92 -3.77 -27.66
N CYS A 80 4.70 -4.43 -26.81
CA CYS A 80 6.14 -4.22 -26.72
C CYS A 80 6.86 -5.35 -27.50
N PRO A 81 7.38 -5.10 -28.71
CA PRO A 81 8.06 -6.14 -29.48
C PRO A 81 9.33 -6.62 -28.74
N PHE A 82 9.63 -7.91 -28.85
CA PHE A 82 10.88 -8.46 -28.33
C PHE A 82 11.29 -9.68 -29.15
N SER A 83 12.50 -9.64 -29.71
CA SER A 83 13.05 -10.70 -30.58
C SER A 83 13.87 -11.75 -29.81
N GLY A 84 13.91 -11.67 -28.48
CA GLY A 84 14.84 -12.42 -27.66
C GLY A 84 16.17 -11.68 -27.48
N PHE A 85 17.02 -12.19 -26.58
CA PHE A 85 18.31 -11.58 -26.29
C PHE A 85 19.38 -12.65 -26.09
N SER A 86 20.57 -12.42 -26.66
CA SER A 86 21.74 -13.27 -26.48
C SER A 86 22.90 -12.41 -25.97
N PRO A 87 23.28 -12.50 -24.68
CA PRO A 87 24.28 -11.62 -24.10
C PRO A 87 25.68 -11.87 -24.68
N THR A 88 26.47 -10.79 -24.78
CA THR A 88 27.91 -10.86 -25.06
C THR A 88 28.76 -11.03 -23.80
N GLU A 89 28.17 -10.80 -22.62
CA GLU A 89 28.78 -10.88 -21.30
C GLU A 89 28.16 -12.02 -20.48
N SER A 90 28.61 -12.22 -19.24
CA SER A 90 27.95 -13.20 -18.37
C SER A 90 26.50 -12.81 -18.10
N ILE A 91 25.64 -13.80 -17.82
CA ILE A 91 24.23 -13.55 -17.50
C ILE A 91 24.09 -12.64 -16.27
N SER A 92 24.93 -12.83 -15.25
CA SER A 92 24.91 -12.03 -14.03
C SER A 92 25.24 -10.55 -14.31
N GLU A 93 26.31 -10.28 -15.06
CA GLU A 93 26.69 -8.92 -15.45
C GLU A 93 25.62 -8.29 -16.37
N SER A 94 25.07 -9.09 -17.29
CA SER A 94 24.02 -8.63 -18.21
C SER A 94 22.74 -8.24 -17.49
N ARG A 95 22.29 -9.05 -16.51
CA ARG A 95 21.14 -8.73 -15.65
C ARG A 95 21.37 -7.42 -14.90
N GLN A 96 22.51 -7.29 -14.22
CA GLN A 96 22.85 -6.10 -13.45
C GLN A 96 22.87 -4.84 -14.32
N LYS A 97 23.52 -4.92 -15.48
CA LYS A 97 23.65 -3.79 -16.40
C LYS A 97 22.30 -3.42 -17.02
N ALA A 98 21.56 -4.38 -17.55
CA ALA A 98 20.27 -4.12 -18.19
C ALA A 98 19.24 -3.54 -17.21
N MET A 99 19.13 -4.08 -15.98
CA MET A 99 18.23 -3.53 -14.96
C MET A 99 18.61 -2.09 -14.61
N SER A 100 19.91 -1.83 -14.45
CA SER A 100 20.40 -0.51 -14.08
C SER A 100 20.08 0.54 -15.13
N PHE A 101 20.37 0.25 -16.41
CA PHE A 101 19.98 1.15 -17.49
C PHE A 101 18.47 1.30 -17.60
N ALA A 102 17.69 0.23 -17.40
CA ALA A 102 16.23 0.31 -17.49
C ALA A 102 15.63 1.24 -16.43
N VAL A 103 15.94 1.01 -15.15
CA VAL A 103 15.39 1.83 -14.06
C VAL A 103 15.97 3.25 -14.08
N TYR A 104 17.27 3.42 -14.35
CA TYR A 104 17.89 4.73 -14.51
C TYR A 104 17.15 5.59 -15.54
N ARG A 105 16.88 5.05 -16.73
CA ARG A 105 16.18 5.79 -17.80
C ARG A 105 14.75 6.13 -17.44
N LEU A 106 14.03 5.20 -16.81
CA LEU A 106 12.69 5.46 -16.31
C LEU A 106 12.71 6.59 -15.28
N MET A 107 13.58 6.52 -14.28
CA MET A 107 13.69 7.54 -13.23
C MET A 107 14.08 8.92 -13.78
N MET A 108 15.06 8.98 -14.70
CA MET A 108 15.42 10.23 -15.38
C MET A 108 14.23 10.86 -16.11
N HIS A 109 13.30 10.05 -16.63
CA HIS A 109 12.09 10.56 -17.27
C HIS A 109 11.01 10.98 -16.27
N ARG A 110 10.76 10.17 -15.24
CA ARG A 110 9.69 10.37 -14.24
C ARG A 110 9.95 11.55 -13.31
N PHE A 111 11.19 11.67 -12.83
CA PHE A 111 11.54 12.65 -11.80
C PHE A 111 12.19 13.93 -12.38
N LYS A 112 12.22 14.10 -13.71
CA LYS A 112 12.83 15.29 -14.36
C LYS A 112 12.22 16.63 -13.91
N ASN A 113 10.95 16.60 -13.52
CA ASN A 113 10.15 17.75 -13.12
C ASN A 113 9.83 17.75 -11.61
N SER A 114 10.39 16.81 -10.85
CA SER A 114 10.14 16.75 -9.41
C SER A 114 10.67 17.99 -8.69
N PRO A 115 9.99 18.43 -7.61
CA PRO A 115 10.33 19.64 -6.89
C PRO A 115 11.75 19.62 -6.30
N ARG A 116 12.25 18.45 -5.90
CA ARG A 116 13.61 18.26 -5.36
C ARG A 116 14.49 17.36 -6.22
N LYS A 117 14.38 17.50 -7.55
CA LYS A 117 15.15 16.68 -8.52
C LYS A 117 16.67 16.74 -8.32
N GLU A 118 17.20 17.82 -7.76
CA GLU A 118 18.59 17.99 -7.38
C GLU A 118 19.05 17.05 -6.26
N LEU A 119 18.12 16.47 -5.48
CA LEU A 119 18.39 15.41 -4.51
C LEU A 119 18.27 14.00 -5.13
N ILE A 120 17.57 13.88 -6.26
CA ILE A 120 17.25 12.61 -6.92
C ILE A 120 18.27 12.30 -8.02
N LEU A 121 18.38 13.17 -9.04
CA LEU A 121 19.13 12.88 -10.26
C LEU A 121 20.63 12.63 -9.99
N PRO A 122 21.32 13.41 -9.14
CA PRO A 122 22.72 13.14 -8.83
C PRO A 122 22.94 11.79 -8.13
N ARG A 123 21.98 11.30 -7.33
CA ARG A 123 22.11 10.00 -6.65
C ARG A 123 22.05 8.84 -7.63
N ILE A 124 21.10 8.86 -8.56
CA ILE A 124 20.99 7.79 -9.58
C ILE A 124 22.14 7.83 -10.58
N GLU A 125 22.70 9.01 -10.87
CA GLU A 125 23.94 9.15 -11.65
C GLU A 125 25.14 8.59 -10.88
N ALA A 126 25.26 8.89 -9.58
CA ALA A 126 26.31 8.34 -8.73
C ALA A 126 26.21 6.82 -8.60
N LEU A 127 24.99 6.24 -8.53
CA LEU A 127 24.81 4.79 -8.55
C LEU A 127 25.33 4.20 -9.87
N MET A 128 24.99 4.79 -11.02
CA MET A 128 25.52 4.35 -12.32
C MET A 128 27.04 4.47 -12.41
N GLU A 129 27.63 5.55 -11.88
CA GLU A 129 29.10 5.74 -11.83
C GLU A 129 29.77 4.69 -10.95
N ASN A 130 29.23 4.42 -9.75
CA ASN A 130 29.74 3.41 -8.83
C ASN A 130 29.70 2.00 -9.42
N LEU A 131 28.71 1.73 -10.28
CA LEU A 131 28.58 0.48 -11.03
C LEU A 131 29.49 0.43 -12.27
N GLY A 132 30.19 1.52 -12.61
CA GLY A 132 31.08 1.61 -13.77
C GLY A 132 30.35 1.74 -15.11
N TYR A 133 29.10 2.22 -15.10
CA TYR A 133 28.25 2.30 -16.29
C TYR A 133 28.26 3.70 -16.93
N ASN A 134 28.47 3.75 -18.25
CA ASN A 134 28.44 4.99 -19.00
C ASN A 134 27.01 5.44 -19.31
N THR A 135 26.50 6.41 -18.55
CA THR A 135 25.15 6.97 -18.72
C THR A 135 24.94 7.70 -20.05
N ALA A 136 26.00 8.02 -20.81
CA ALA A 136 25.89 8.54 -22.17
C ALA A 136 25.50 7.46 -23.21
N ASN A 137 25.58 6.17 -22.87
CA ASN A 137 25.11 5.10 -23.75
C ASN A 137 23.57 5.07 -23.79
N THR A 138 22.99 5.59 -24.87
CA THR A 138 21.54 5.61 -25.14
C THR A 138 21.13 4.65 -26.25
N ALA A 139 22.02 3.75 -26.67
CA ALA A 139 21.69 2.77 -27.71
C ALA A 139 20.51 1.90 -27.24
N THR A 140 19.59 1.59 -28.15
CA THR A 140 18.44 0.70 -27.89
C THR A 140 18.48 -0.57 -28.75
N ASN A 141 19.46 -0.68 -29.64
CA ASN A 141 19.66 -1.88 -30.45
C ASN A 141 20.36 -2.97 -29.62
N TYR A 142 19.56 -3.86 -29.05
CA TYR A 142 20.02 -4.98 -28.23
C TYR A 142 20.37 -6.24 -29.02
N ASP A 143 20.14 -6.28 -30.35
CA ASP A 143 20.43 -7.46 -31.18
C ASP A 143 21.92 -7.84 -31.20
N THR A 144 22.78 -6.88 -30.84
CA THR A 144 24.23 -7.08 -30.71
C THR A 144 24.64 -7.80 -29.42
N GLY A 145 23.71 -8.03 -28.50
CA GLY A 145 23.96 -8.63 -27.19
C GLY A 145 24.51 -7.66 -26.14
N ASP A 146 24.40 -6.34 -26.36
CA ASP A 146 24.68 -5.31 -25.35
C ASP A 146 23.53 -5.18 -24.36
N ALA A 147 23.79 -5.53 -23.09
CA ALA A 147 22.80 -5.45 -22.02
C ALA A 147 22.40 -4.01 -21.67
N ALA A 148 23.27 -3.02 -21.84
CA ALA A 148 22.89 -1.62 -21.67
C ALA A 148 21.84 -1.22 -22.70
N ALA A 149 21.99 -1.71 -23.95
CA ALA A 149 21.02 -1.45 -25.01
C ALA A 149 19.66 -2.12 -24.74
N LEU A 150 19.66 -3.33 -24.16
CA LEU A 150 18.43 -3.99 -23.70
C LEU A 150 17.72 -3.16 -22.63
N GLY A 151 18.46 -2.69 -21.62
CA GLY A 151 17.90 -1.85 -20.55
C GLY A 151 17.31 -0.53 -21.07
N ASN A 152 18.05 0.18 -21.92
CA ASN A 152 17.58 1.39 -22.57
C ASN A 152 16.32 1.13 -23.42
N TYR A 153 16.28 0.03 -24.16
CA TYR A 153 15.12 -0.37 -24.96
C TYR A 153 13.89 -0.61 -24.08
N ALA A 154 14.03 -1.44 -23.03
CA ALA A 154 12.94 -1.74 -22.12
C ALA A 154 12.36 -0.47 -21.48
N ALA A 155 13.21 0.43 -21.02
CA ALA A 155 12.77 1.73 -20.50
C ALA A 155 12.06 2.59 -21.55
N ALA A 156 12.58 2.65 -22.79
CA ALA A 156 11.95 3.40 -23.86
C ALA A 156 10.54 2.87 -24.19
N GLN A 157 10.36 1.54 -24.18
CA GLN A 157 9.04 0.92 -24.37
C GLN A 157 8.10 1.19 -23.20
N MET A 158 8.58 1.08 -21.96
CA MET A 158 7.79 1.37 -20.75
C MET A 158 7.36 2.84 -20.68
N ILE A 159 8.24 3.77 -21.06
CA ILE A 159 7.91 5.20 -21.17
C ILE A 159 6.86 5.40 -22.27
N ALA A 160 7.01 4.77 -23.44
CA ALA A 160 6.04 4.88 -24.52
C ALA A 160 4.66 4.32 -24.12
N PHE A 161 4.61 3.17 -23.44
CA PHE A 161 3.39 2.63 -22.85
C PHE A 161 2.75 3.62 -21.88
N GLY A 162 3.55 4.16 -20.95
CA GLY A 162 3.06 5.09 -19.93
C GLY A 162 2.46 6.39 -20.47
N MET A 163 2.84 6.80 -21.69
CA MET A 163 2.25 7.97 -22.34
C MET A 163 0.82 7.73 -22.87
N GLN A 164 0.34 6.49 -22.88
CA GLN A 164 -0.95 6.10 -23.46
C GLN A 164 -1.73 5.08 -22.64
N ASP A 165 -1.33 4.83 -21.39
CA ASP A 165 -1.96 3.84 -20.51
C ASP A 165 -3.20 4.38 -19.78
N GLY A 166 -3.60 5.63 -20.03
CA GLY A 166 -4.73 6.30 -19.38
C GLY A 166 -4.33 7.29 -18.29
N ALA A 167 -3.07 7.31 -17.84
CA ALA A 167 -2.65 8.17 -16.72
C ALA A 167 -2.51 9.66 -17.09
N ASN A 168 -2.67 10.02 -18.37
CA ASN A 168 -2.47 11.38 -18.90
C ASN A 168 -1.10 12.02 -18.53
N GLU A 169 -0.06 11.20 -18.46
CA GLU A 169 1.29 11.61 -18.06
C GLU A 169 1.86 12.79 -18.86
N GLY A 170 1.56 12.88 -20.16
CA GLY A 170 2.05 13.96 -21.01
C GLY A 170 1.58 15.35 -20.61
N ASN A 171 0.48 15.43 -19.87
CA ASN A 171 -0.10 16.65 -19.31
C ASN A 171 -0.02 16.65 -17.77
N ASP A 172 1.07 16.09 -17.22
CA ASP A 172 1.34 16.01 -15.77
C ASP A 172 0.18 15.39 -14.95
N TYR A 173 -0.45 14.35 -15.52
CA TYR A 173 -1.49 13.56 -14.86
C TYR A 173 -2.75 14.38 -14.50
N GLU A 174 -2.94 15.55 -15.12
CA GLU A 174 -4.12 16.38 -14.93
C GLU A 174 -5.40 15.61 -15.32
N TYR A 175 -6.45 15.73 -14.52
CA TYR A 175 -7.77 15.26 -14.90
C TYR A 175 -8.35 16.13 -16.02
N GLN A 176 -9.22 15.56 -16.85
CA GLN A 176 -9.70 16.20 -18.07
C GLN A 176 -11.19 16.56 -18.03
N PHE A 177 -11.97 15.86 -17.20
CA PHE A 177 -13.43 15.88 -17.19
C PHE A 177 -14.01 16.19 -15.82
N TYR A 178 -13.37 15.73 -14.74
CA TYR A 178 -13.82 15.95 -13.38
C TYR A 178 -13.89 17.45 -13.05
N ASN A 179 -14.95 17.85 -12.36
CA ASN A 179 -15.08 19.18 -11.79
C ASN A 179 -15.77 19.07 -10.43
N PRO A 180 -15.19 19.64 -9.35
CA PRO A 180 -15.80 19.57 -8.02
C PRO A 180 -17.15 20.28 -8.03
N ILE A 181 -18.13 19.69 -7.33
CA ILE A 181 -19.47 20.30 -7.18
C ILE A 181 -19.43 21.45 -6.18
N ASN A 182 -18.67 21.30 -5.11
CA ASN A 182 -18.57 22.29 -4.05
C ASN A 182 -17.43 23.28 -4.28
N GLU A 183 -17.68 24.54 -3.90
CA GLU A 183 -16.64 25.57 -3.84
C GLU A 183 -15.62 25.28 -2.74
N PRO A 184 -14.34 25.68 -2.90
CA PRO A 184 -13.30 25.37 -1.93
C PRO A 184 -13.60 25.93 -0.52
N LEU A 185 -13.48 25.09 0.52
CA LEU A 185 -13.58 25.51 1.91
C LEU A 185 -12.37 26.37 2.29
N ASN A 186 -12.61 27.63 2.64
CA ASN A 186 -11.59 28.49 3.25
C ASN A 186 -11.39 28.14 4.72
N THR A 187 -10.28 27.47 5.03
CA THR A 187 -10.01 26.96 6.38
C THR A 187 -9.77 28.06 7.43
N ASP A 188 -9.43 29.28 7.00
CA ASP A 188 -9.23 30.46 7.86
C ASP A 188 -10.55 31.09 8.35
N VAL A 189 -11.68 30.68 7.77
CA VAL A 189 -13.01 31.17 8.12
C VAL A 189 -13.77 30.10 8.89
N SER A 190 -14.42 30.54 9.97
CA SER A 190 -15.29 29.70 10.79
C SER A 190 -16.50 29.23 9.99
N GLY A 191 -16.81 27.94 10.04
CA GLY A 191 -17.92 27.33 9.32
C GLY A 191 -17.56 26.77 7.95
N ASN A 192 -18.60 26.41 7.22
CA ASN A 192 -18.59 25.95 5.84
C ASN A 192 -19.83 26.48 5.10
N PRO A 193 -19.94 27.81 4.92
CA PRO A 193 -21.13 28.42 4.30
C PRO A 193 -21.25 28.12 2.80
N ASP A 194 -20.15 27.73 2.15
CA ASP A 194 -20.04 27.59 0.70
C ASP A 194 -20.31 26.15 0.20
N ILE A 195 -20.44 25.16 1.10
CA ILE A 195 -20.81 23.80 0.70
C ILE A 195 -22.29 23.75 0.31
N THR A 196 -22.55 23.26 -0.89
CA THR A 196 -23.90 23.18 -1.47
C THR A 196 -24.44 21.76 -1.46
N ASP A 197 -23.56 20.77 -1.59
CA ASP A 197 -23.89 19.35 -1.50
C ASP A 197 -23.00 18.67 -0.44
N PRO A 198 -23.54 18.32 0.74
CA PRO A 198 -22.78 17.74 1.85
C PRO A 198 -22.38 16.28 1.64
N ASN A 199 -22.83 15.64 0.56
CA ASN A 199 -22.44 14.27 0.22
C ASN A 199 -21.21 14.23 -0.70
N HIS A 200 -20.89 15.36 -1.34
CA HIS A 200 -19.80 15.46 -2.31
C HIS A 200 -18.55 16.12 -1.72
N TRP A 201 -17.40 15.80 -2.31
CA TRP A 201 -16.11 16.30 -1.90
C TRP A 201 -16.07 17.82 -2.08
N GLN A 202 -15.25 18.43 -1.24
CA GLN A 202 -15.04 19.86 -1.24
C GLN A 202 -13.54 20.11 -1.23
N PRO A 203 -12.99 20.81 -2.23
CA PRO A 203 -11.60 21.23 -2.21
C PRO A 203 -11.32 22.11 -0.98
N LEU A 204 -10.06 22.16 -0.54
CA LEU A 204 -9.65 23.07 0.52
C LEU A 204 -8.87 24.25 -0.05
N LYS A 205 -9.05 25.41 0.59
CA LYS A 205 -8.18 26.58 0.46
C LYS A 205 -7.41 26.79 1.76
N VAL A 206 -6.09 26.68 1.66
CA VAL A 206 -5.13 26.83 2.77
C VAL A 206 -4.02 27.77 2.32
N GLU A 207 -3.83 28.90 2.99
CA GLU A 207 -2.93 29.99 2.56
C GLU A 207 -1.48 29.50 2.27
N ALA A 208 -0.99 28.54 3.04
CA ALA A 208 0.34 27.95 2.89
C ALA A 208 0.27 26.42 2.76
N TRP A 209 -0.45 25.92 1.75
CA TRP A 209 -0.52 24.47 1.51
C TRP A 209 0.87 23.85 1.29
N VAL A 210 1.16 22.81 2.04
CA VAL A 210 2.35 21.95 1.91
C VAL A 210 1.85 20.51 1.80
N ASP A 211 2.26 19.79 0.76
CA ASP A 211 1.88 18.38 0.61
C ASP A 211 2.55 17.47 1.66
N GLN A 212 2.19 16.17 1.66
CA GLN A 212 2.73 15.22 2.64
C GLN A 212 4.25 15.10 2.57
N SER A 213 4.86 15.27 1.39
CA SER A 213 6.31 15.23 1.13
C SER A 213 7.02 16.56 1.48
N GLY A 214 6.30 17.57 1.96
CA GLY A 214 6.88 18.85 2.37
C GLY A 214 7.09 19.87 1.25
N ASN A 215 6.36 19.77 0.14
CA ASN A 215 6.43 20.70 -1.00
C ASN A 215 5.26 21.69 -0.98
N THR A 216 5.53 22.97 -1.23
CA THR A 216 4.49 24.01 -1.31
C THR A 216 3.74 23.94 -2.64
N ILE A 217 2.42 24.04 -2.61
CA ILE A 217 1.59 24.11 -3.82
C ILE A 217 1.16 25.57 -4.06
N PRO A 218 1.54 26.18 -5.21
CA PRO A 218 1.15 27.55 -5.53
C PRO A 218 -0.37 27.78 -5.45
N GLY A 219 -0.78 28.84 -4.76
CA GLY A 219 -2.21 29.22 -4.65
C GLY A 219 -2.98 28.53 -3.51
N GLY A 220 -2.39 27.53 -2.83
CA GLY A 220 -2.98 26.97 -1.61
C GLY A 220 -4.26 26.15 -1.82
N GLN A 221 -4.54 25.78 -3.07
CA GLN A 221 -5.75 25.06 -3.50
C GLN A 221 -5.33 23.92 -4.44
N PRO A 222 -4.84 22.80 -3.88
CA PRO A 222 -4.49 21.66 -4.71
C PRO A 222 -5.70 21.12 -5.49
N PRO A 223 -5.52 20.76 -6.78
CA PRO A 223 -6.55 20.08 -7.56
C PRO A 223 -6.81 18.67 -7.00
N PHE A 224 -7.95 18.06 -7.38
CA PHE A 224 -8.19 16.65 -7.08
C PHE A 224 -7.08 15.81 -7.72
N LEU A 225 -6.33 15.05 -6.93
CA LEU A 225 -5.32 14.13 -7.45
C LEU A 225 -5.96 12.87 -8.05
N GLY A 226 -5.95 12.74 -9.37
CA GLY A 226 -6.34 11.52 -10.09
C GLY A 226 -7.81 11.08 -10.01
N PRO A 227 -8.83 11.96 -10.07
CA PRO A 227 -10.23 11.54 -10.04
C PRO A 227 -10.62 10.59 -11.20
N GLU A 228 -9.84 10.52 -12.26
CA GLU A 228 -10.10 9.69 -13.44
C GLU A 228 -9.20 8.44 -13.49
N TRP A 229 -8.51 8.12 -12.40
CA TRP A 229 -7.47 7.08 -12.39
C TRP A 229 -7.99 5.66 -12.65
N GLY A 230 -9.30 5.43 -12.51
CA GLY A 230 -9.93 4.16 -12.88
C GLY A 230 -9.76 3.81 -14.37
N ALA A 231 -9.48 4.79 -15.23
CA ALA A 231 -9.21 4.56 -16.66
C ALA A 231 -7.78 4.09 -16.96
N VAL A 232 -6.89 4.06 -15.96
CA VAL A 232 -5.50 3.63 -16.14
C VAL A 232 -5.45 2.11 -16.31
N THR A 233 -4.66 1.65 -17.28
CA THR A 233 -4.50 0.23 -17.62
C THR A 233 -4.03 -0.54 -16.37
N PRO A 234 -4.81 -1.54 -15.89
CA PRO A 234 -4.47 -2.27 -14.67
C PRO A 234 -3.38 -3.32 -14.90
N PHE A 235 -2.85 -3.87 -13.81
CA PHE A 235 -1.92 -4.99 -13.78
C PHE A 235 -2.66 -6.33 -13.86
N SER A 236 -3.57 -6.60 -12.93
CA SER A 236 -4.28 -7.90 -12.80
C SER A 236 -5.80 -7.79 -12.85
N LEU A 237 -6.37 -6.58 -12.66
CA LEU A 237 -7.81 -6.37 -12.72
C LEU A 237 -8.37 -6.73 -14.11
N LYS A 238 -9.54 -7.35 -14.12
CA LYS A 238 -10.20 -7.88 -15.31
C LYS A 238 -11.41 -7.03 -15.68
N GLU A 239 -11.91 -7.25 -16.90
CA GLU A 239 -13.14 -6.57 -17.36
C GLU A 239 -14.38 -6.96 -16.53
N GLU A 240 -14.40 -8.17 -15.96
CA GLU A 240 -15.49 -8.64 -15.08
C GLU A 240 -15.55 -7.91 -13.74
N ASP A 241 -14.43 -7.35 -13.29
CA ASP A 241 -14.32 -6.58 -12.05
C ASP A 241 -14.81 -5.13 -12.27
N LYS A 242 -14.99 -4.70 -13.53
CA LYS A 242 -15.21 -3.30 -13.90
C LYS A 242 -16.68 -2.99 -14.15
N THR A 243 -17.16 -1.93 -13.52
CA THR A 243 -18.42 -1.26 -13.85
C THR A 243 -18.14 0.14 -14.39
N THR A 244 -18.65 0.45 -15.59
CA THR A 244 -18.49 1.77 -16.21
C THR A 244 -19.74 2.63 -15.99
N TYR A 245 -19.55 3.79 -15.36
CA TYR A 245 -20.59 4.78 -15.09
C TYR A 245 -20.46 6.00 -16.00
N SER A 246 -21.50 6.31 -16.78
CA SER A 246 -21.52 7.51 -17.61
C SER A 246 -22.07 8.73 -16.86
N VAL A 247 -21.23 9.73 -16.64
CA VAL A 247 -21.57 11.01 -15.98
C VAL A 247 -21.14 12.17 -16.87
N SER A 248 -22.08 13.07 -17.21
CA SER A 248 -21.81 14.30 -17.96
C SER A 248 -21.00 14.15 -19.27
N GLY A 249 -21.14 13.01 -19.96
CA GLY A 249 -20.43 12.74 -21.22
C GLY A 249 -19.02 12.16 -21.06
N HIS A 250 -18.61 11.84 -19.83
CA HIS A 250 -17.42 11.05 -19.50
C HIS A 250 -17.81 9.73 -18.85
N ASN A 251 -16.94 8.73 -18.92
CA ASN A 251 -17.13 7.41 -18.32
C ASN A 251 -16.14 7.24 -17.17
N PHE A 252 -16.64 6.97 -15.98
CA PHE A 252 -15.83 6.53 -14.85
C PHE A 252 -15.82 5.01 -14.82
N ASP A 253 -14.62 4.44 -14.91
CA ASP A 253 -14.41 3.01 -14.72
C ASP A 253 -14.16 2.74 -13.23
N VAL A 254 -15.04 1.94 -12.63
CA VAL A 254 -15.00 1.58 -11.21
C VAL A 254 -14.79 0.08 -11.11
N TYR A 255 -13.62 -0.32 -10.64
CA TYR A 255 -13.28 -1.72 -10.40
C TYR A 255 -13.72 -2.12 -8.99
N HIS A 256 -14.20 -3.36 -8.84
CA HIS A 256 -14.66 -3.93 -7.57
C HIS A 256 -15.61 -2.99 -6.81
N ASP A 257 -16.66 -2.51 -7.49
CA ASP A 257 -17.54 -1.47 -6.97
C ASP A 257 -18.22 -1.88 -5.64
N PRO A 258 -17.89 -1.21 -4.50
CA PRO A 258 -18.48 -1.54 -3.19
C PRO A 258 -19.92 -1.02 -3.03
N GLY A 259 -20.43 -0.27 -4.00
CA GLY A 259 -21.73 0.40 -3.91
C GLY A 259 -21.67 1.72 -3.14
N ASN A 260 -22.83 2.38 -3.05
CA ASN A 260 -22.94 3.72 -2.48
C ASN A 260 -22.47 3.80 -1.01
N PRO A 261 -21.73 4.86 -0.63
CA PRO A 261 -21.54 5.20 0.77
C PRO A 261 -22.86 5.68 1.39
N TRP A 262 -22.85 5.92 2.70
CA TRP A 262 -24.01 6.51 3.37
C TRP A 262 -24.08 8.01 3.15
N TYR A 263 -25.18 8.47 2.59
CA TYR A 263 -25.47 9.89 2.42
C TYR A 263 -26.25 10.44 3.62
N ILE A 264 -26.10 11.74 3.89
CA ILE A 264 -26.81 12.39 4.99
C ILE A 264 -28.33 12.30 4.82
N GLN A 265 -29.04 11.98 5.90
CA GLN A 265 -30.49 11.84 5.92
C GLN A 265 -31.13 12.76 6.97
N GLU A 266 -32.33 13.24 6.68
CA GLU A 266 -33.08 14.10 7.60
C GLU A 266 -33.77 13.31 8.71
N GLY A 267 -33.83 13.87 9.93
CA GLY A 267 -34.69 13.38 11.01
C GLY A 267 -34.24 12.12 11.74
N MET A 268 -33.03 11.60 11.47
CA MET A 268 -32.49 10.41 12.12
C MET A 268 -31.51 10.69 13.28
N GLY A 269 -31.08 11.95 13.49
CA GLY A 269 -30.13 12.29 14.55
C GLY A 269 -28.86 11.42 14.53
N ILE A 270 -28.50 10.81 15.66
CA ILE A 270 -27.34 9.92 15.78
C ILE A 270 -27.55 8.55 15.11
N ASP A 271 -28.78 8.16 14.77
CA ASP A 271 -29.07 6.91 14.08
C ASP A 271 -28.84 7.02 12.55
N ASP A 272 -28.50 8.21 12.05
CA ASP A 272 -28.00 8.40 10.69
C ASP A 272 -26.55 7.90 10.58
N PRO A 273 -26.25 6.90 9.73
CA PRO A 273 -24.88 6.37 9.57
C PRO A 273 -23.86 7.42 9.13
N TYR A 274 -24.26 8.41 8.32
CA TYR A 274 -23.41 9.53 7.93
C TYR A 274 -23.03 10.34 9.17
N LYS A 275 -24.02 10.78 9.95
CA LYS A 275 -23.78 11.65 11.12
C LYS A 275 -23.03 10.92 12.22
N TRP A 276 -23.35 9.65 12.45
CA TRP A 276 -22.63 8.82 13.41
C TRP A 276 -21.15 8.68 13.04
N GLY A 277 -20.84 8.36 11.77
CA GLY A 277 -19.47 8.17 11.31
C GLY A 277 -18.62 9.42 11.46
N PHE A 278 -19.13 10.59 11.05
CA PHE A 278 -18.41 11.85 11.20
C PHE A 278 -18.37 12.35 12.66
N ALA A 279 -19.41 12.11 13.46
CA ALA A 279 -19.39 12.40 14.89
C ALA A 279 -18.37 11.55 15.64
N LEU A 280 -18.20 10.27 15.26
CA LEU A 280 -17.17 9.39 15.81
C LEU A 280 -15.77 9.95 15.55
N VAL A 281 -15.49 10.42 14.33
CA VAL A 281 -14.21 11.06 13.99
C VAL A 281 -13.92 12.26 14.89
N ALA A 282 -14.91 13.15 15.07
CA ALA A 282 -14.77 14.30 15.96
C ALA A 282 -14.51 13.88 17.42
N ALA A 283 -15.25 12.88 17.91
CA ALA A 283 -15.15 12.37 19.27
C ALA A 283 -13.81 11.66 19.54
N TRP A 284 -13.29 10.88 18.59
CA TRP A 284 -12.00 10.21 18.72
C TRP A 284 -10.81 11.18 18.81
N GLY A 285 -10.97 12.42 18.34
CA GLY A 285 -9.98 13.47 18.61
C GLY A 285 -9.81 13.80 20.09
N SER A 286 -10.75 13.41 20.97
CA SER A 286 -10.58 13.51 22.43
C SER A 286 -9.54 12.54 23.00
N HIS A 287 -9.15 11.51 22.22
CA HIS A 287 -8.16 10.51 22.62
C HIS A 287 -6.72 10.95 22.40
N LEU A 288 -6.50 12.17 21.89
CA LEU A 288 -5.18 12.69 21.48
C LEU A 288 -4.49 13.48 22.60
N ASP A 289 -5.04 13.54 23.82
CA ASP A 289 -4.46 14.35 24.89
C ASP A 289 -3.22 13.68 25.52
N PRO A 290 -2.01 14.26 25.45
CA PRO A 290 -0.85 13.73 26.20
C PRO A 290 -1.02 13.74 27.72
N ALA A 291 -1.97 14.52 28.24
CA ALA A 291 -2.34 14.53 29.65
C ALA A 291 -3.32 13.39 30.01
N ASP A 292 -3.89 12.68 29.03
CA ASP A 292 -4.67 11.47 29.28
C ASP A 292 -3.80 10.41 29.97
N THR A 293 -4.18 10.05 31.19
CA THR A 293 -3.47 9.06 32.00
C THR A 293 -3.93 7.63 31.72
N THR A 294 -4.88 7.42 30.81
CA THR A 294 -5.36 6.11 30.39
C THR A 294 -4.22 5.34 29.74
N MET A 295 -3.88 4.18 30.31
CA MET A 295 -2.88 3.26 29.77
C MET A 295 -3.59 2.16 28.98
N ILE A 296 -3.09 1.86 27.80
CA ILE A 296 -3.55 0.77 26.94
C ILE A 296 -2.38 -0.17 26.64
N ASP A 297 -2.64 -1.47 26.62
CA ASP A 297 -1.65 -2.44 26.15
C ASP A 297 -1.66 -2.45 24.62
N ILE A 298 -0.57 -1.98 24.02
CA ILE A 298 -0.43 -1.87 22.56
C ILE A 298 0.33 -3.05 21.95
N SER A 299 0.67 -4.06 22.75
CA SER A 299 1.40 -5.23 22.28
C SER A 299 0.51 -6.18 21.47
N PRO A 300 1.11 -7.12 20.71
CA PRO A 300 0.34 -8.18 20.05
C PRO A 300 -0.44 -9.09 21.01
N ARG A 301 -0.16 -9.03 22.31
CA ARG A 301 -0.97 -9.73 23.33
C ARG A 301 -2.41 -9.24 23.36
N SER A 302 -2.62 -7.95 23.12
CA SER A 302 -3.92 -7.30 23.30
C SER A 302 -4.50 -6.73 22.01
N LEU A 303 -3.66 -6.37 21.03
CA LEU A 303 -4.11 -5.77 19.76
C LEU A 303 -4.03 -6.75 18.59
N GLY A 304 -4.96 -6.63 17.64
CA GLY A 304 -5.01 -7.41 16.41
C GLY A 304 -5.77 -8.73 16.52
N ASN A 305 -5.51 -9.62 15.55
CA ASN A 305 -6.11 -10.95 15.46
C ASN A 305 -7.66 -10.94 15.37
N PHE A 306 -8.23 -9.94 14.70
CA PHE A 306 -9.66 -9.93 14.37
C PHE A 306 -9.93 -10.78 13.11
N PRO A 307 -10.91 -11.71 13.12
CA PRO A 307 -11.24 -12.52 11.95
C PRO A 307 -11.80 -11.67 10.81
N PHE A 308 -11.27 -11.85 9.60
CA PHE A 308 -11.67 -11.04 8.46
C PHE A 308 -13.16 -11.26 8.10
N GLU A 309 -13.64 -12.50 8.22
CA GLU A 309 -15.02 -12.90 7.96
C GLU A 309 -16.06 -12.20 8.86
N ASP A 310 -15.61 -11.63 9.99
CA ASP A 310 -16.46 -10.92 10.94
C ASP A 310 -16.54 -9.41 10.66
N PHE A 311 -15.92 -8.92 9.57
CA PHE A 311 -16.04 -7.51 9.20
C PHE A 311 -17.49 -7.09 8.94
N PRO A 312 -17.90 -5.89 9.42
CA PRO A 312 -19.29 -5.50 9.37
C PRO A 312 -19.71 -5.09 7.96
N THR A 313 -20.91 -5.51 7.55
CA THR A 313 -21.51 -5.19 6.24
C THR A 313 -22.71 -4.24 6.34
N ASN A 314 -23.06 -3.82 7.55
CA ASN A 314 -24.19 -2.93 7.81
C ASN A 314 -23.92 -2.01 9.01
N PHE A 315 -24.74 -0.98 9.17
CA PHE A 315 -24.52 0.07 10.17
C PHE A 315 -24.48 -0.43 11.63
N ASP A 316 -25.33 -1.39 12.02
CA ASP A 316 -25.30 -1.95 13.38
C ASP A 316 -24.00 -2.73 13.64
N GLY A 317 -23.48 -3.41 12.61
CA GLY A 317 -22.15 -4.01 12.63
C GLY A 317 -21.06 -2.96 12.85
N PHE A 318 -21.11 -1.82 12.14
CA PHE A 318 -20.12 -0.75 12.32
C PHE A 318 -20.15 -0.17 13.74
N LYS A 319 -21.32 0.03 14.33
CA LYS A 319 -21.45 0.47 15.73
C LYS A 319 -20.86 -0.53 16.74
N SER A 320 -20.89 -1.82 16.39
CA SER A 320 -20.32 -2.88 17.23
C SER A 320 -18.81 -3.02 17.02
N PHE A 321 -18.33 -2.73 15.81
CA PHE A 321 -16.92 -2.86 15.42
C PHE A 321 -16.07 -1.65 15.82
N TYR A 322 -16.59 -0.43 15.80
CA TYR A 322 -15.82 0.75 16.23
C TYR A 322 -16.26 1.19 17.61
N ASP A 323 -15.37 1.11 18.61
CA ASP A 323 -15.66 1.60 19.95
C ASP A 323 -15.70 3.14 19.94
N PHE A 324 -16.93 3.67 20.00
CA PHE A 324 -17.17 5.10 19.99
C PHE A 324 -16.49 5.82 21.15
N GLN A 325 -16.46 5.23 22.35
CA GLN A 325 -16.05 5.90 23.59
C GLN A 325 -14.57 5.74 23.90
N ASN A 326 -14.03 4.53 23.68
CA ASN A 326 -12.64 4.24 24.05
C ASN A 326 -11.68 4.31 22.84
N GLY A 327 -12.23 4.24 21.63
CA GLY A 327 -11.47 4.12 20.39
C GLY A 327 -11.04 2.67 20.12
N GLY A 328 -10.62 2.42 18.88
CA GLY A 328 -10.18 1.08 18.45
C GLY A 328 -11.32 0.18 18.00
N THR A 329 -11.01 -1.11 17.89
CA THR A 329 -11.87 -2.18 17.35
C THR A 329 -11.84 -3.39 18.26
N PRO A 330 -12.73 -4.39 18.09
CA PRO A 330 -12.58 -5.67 18.75
C PRO A 330 -11.21 -6.27 18.38
N ASP A 331 -10.37 -6.43 19.38
CA ASP A 331 -9.06 -7.07 19.26
C ASP A 331 -9.06 -8.33 20.14
N ASN A 332 -8.69 -9.46 19.54
CA ASN A 332 -8.55 -10.72 20.27
C ASN A 332 -7.14 -10.88 20.84
N GLY A 333 -6.16 -10.20 20.24
CA GLY A 333 -4.75 -10.36 20.56
C GLY A 333 -4.25 -11.79 20.34
N ARG A 334 -2.99 -12.03 20.73
CA ARG A 334 -2.31 -13.32 20.60
C ARG A 334 -1.54 -13.62 21.88
N ASP A 335 -1.79 -14.78 22.50
CA ASP A 335 -1.11 -15.12 23.75
C ASP A 335 0.38 -15.44 23.55
N VAL A 336 0.75 -16.10 22.45
CA VAL A 336 2.07 -16.71 22.24
C VAL A 336 2.63 -16.36 20.87
N ASN A 337 3.91 -15.98 20.83
CA ASN A 337 4.67 -15.84 19.59
C ASN A 337 4.99 -17.24 19.03
N PRO A 338 4.53 -17.58 17.81
CA PRO A 338 4.66 -18.94 17.28
C PRO A 338 6.09 -19.34 16.95
N VAL A 339 6.99 -18.38 16.73
CA VAL A 339 8.39 -18.63 16.38
C VAL A 339 9.23 -18.88 17.63
N THR A 340 9.00 -18.11 18.70
CA THR A 340 9.80 -18.22 19.95
C THR A 340 9.18 -19.18 20.96
N GLY A 341 7.87 -19.44 20.87
CA GLY A 341 7.11 -20.21 21.87
C GLY A 341 6.91 -19.48 23.20
N LEU A 342 7.28 -18.21 23.29
CA LEU A 342 7.12 -17.37 24.48
C LEU A 342 5.85 -16.51 24.37
N PRO A 343 5.24 -16.13 25.50
CA PRO A 343 4.10 -15.22 25.47
C PRO A 343 4.52 -13.83 24.94
N TYR A 344 3.61 -13.14 24.23
CA TYR A 344 3.83 -11.73 23.91
C TYR A 344 3.81 -10.90 25.20
N GLU A 345 4.83 -10.06 25.40
CA GLU A 345 4.94 -9.21 26.58
C GLU A 345 4.02 -8.00 26.47
N GLU A 346 3.35 -7.67 27.56
CA GLU A 346 2.51 -6.48 27.68
C GLU A 346 3.34 -5.20 27.49
N GLN A 347 2.80 -4.25 26.73
CA GLN A 347 3.40 -2.93 26.54
C GLN A 347 2.37 -1.84 26.81
N LEU A 348 2.31 -1.39 28.06
CA LEU A 348 1.41 -0.31 28.47
C LEU A 348 1.93 1.05 28.00
N VAL A 349 1.16 1.73 27.15
CA VAL A 349 1.43 3.09 26.66
C VAL A 349 0.23 3.98 26.94
N LYS A 350 0.46 5.29 27.17
CA LYS A 350 -0.64 6.25 27.31
C LYS A 350 -1.43 6.30 26.02
N ARG A 351 -2.76 6.28 26.10
CA ARG A 351 -3.65 6.37 24.94
C ARG A 351 -3.32 7.58 24.07
N GLY A 352 -3.14 8.76 24.66
CA GLY A 352 -2.78 9.98 23.94
C GLY A 352 -1.42 9.94 23.23
N ASP A 353 -0.44 9.19 23.74
CA ASP A 353 0.82 8.99 23.02
C ASP A 353 0.63 8.01 21.85
N TYR A 354 -0.04 6.88 22.09
CA TYR A 354 -0.26 5.87 21.06
C TYR A 354 -1.09 6.39 19.88
N THR A 355 -2.22 7.06 20.13
CA THR A 355 -3.13 7.50 19.06
C THR A 355 -2.50 8.57 18.16
N ARG A 356 -1.75 9.52 18.74
CA ARG A 356 -0.99 10.52 17.99
C ARG A 356 0.15 9.90 17.19
N VAL A 357 0.92 8.99 17.81
CA VAL A 357 2.00 8.27 17.12
C VAL A 357 1.47 7.43 15.99
N LEU A 358 0.37 6.70 16.20
CA LEU A 358 -0.21 5.86 15.17
C LEU A 358 -0.73 6.70 14.01
N ALA A 359 -1.41 7.82 14.29
CA ALA A 359 -1.83 8.78 13.28
C ALA A 359 -0.65 9.29 12.43
N GLU A 360 0.47 9.67 13.05
CA GLU A 360 1.64 10.18 12.33
C GLU A 360 2.48 9.10 11.63
N PHE A 361 2.63 7.91 12.23
CA PHE A 361 3.38 6.79 11.65
C PHE A 361 2.84 6.42 10.27
N TRP A 362 1.52 6.36 10.16
CA TRP A 362 0.81 6.05 8.91
C TRP A 362 0.35 7.31 8.15
N ALA A 363 0.61 8.52 8.67
CA ALA A 363 0.34 9.76 7.94
C ALA A 363 1.30 9.97 6.77
N ASP A 364 2.39 9.20 6.70
CA ASP A 364 3.34 9.24 5.59
C ASP A 364 3.88 10.66 5.40
N GLY A 365 4.53 11.21 6.43
CA GLY A 365 5.03 12.60 6.50
C GLY A 365 6.12 12.99 5.48
N PRO A 366 6.83 14.13 5.65
CA PRO A 366 7.69 14.75 4.62
C PRO A 366 8.90 13.93 4.14
N GLU A 367 9.22 12.84 4.82
CA GLU A 367 10.26 11.87 4.42
C GLU A 367 9.66 10.57 3.87
N SER A 368 8.35 10.54 3.60
CA SER A 368 7.62 9.33 3.22
C SER A 368 7.64 9.06 1.72
N GLU A 369 7.58 7.78 1.41
CA GLU A 369 7.42 7.17 0.10
C GLU A 369 5.94 7.07 -0.30
N THR A 370 5.03 7.76 0.39
CA THR A 370 3.56 7.63 0.31
C THR A 370 3.08 6.20 0.67
N PRO A 371 1.76 5.93 0.80
CA PRO A 371 1.27 4.63 1.25
C PRO A 371 1.81 3.42 0.46
N PRO A 372 1.83 3.43 -0.88
CA PRO A 372 2.37 2.29 -1.62
C PRO A 372 3.87 2.09 -1.37
N GLY A 373 4.66 3.17 -1.25
CA GLY A 373 6.08 3.08 -0.99
C GLY A 373 6.40 2.65 0.45
N HIS A 374 5.58 3.03 1.43
CA HIS A 374 5.72 2.57 2.82
C HIS A 374 5.72 1.03 2.86
N TRP A 375 4.81 0.38 2.15
CA TRP A 375 4.79 -1.09 2.10
C TRP A 375 5.97 -1.72 1.37
N PHE A 376 6.62 -1.01 0.44
CA PHE A 376 7.93 -1.42 -0.09
C PHE A 376 9.03 -1.31 0.97
N THR A 377 9.03 -0.29 1.83
CA THR A 377 9.99 -0.22 2.95
C THR A 377 9.80 -1.36 3.94
N ILE A 378 8.54 -1.75 4.22
CA ILE A 378 8.21 -2.91 5.06
C ILE A 378 8.68 -4.20 4.39
N LEU A 379 8.44 -4.36 3.08
CA LEU A 379 8.96 -5.50 2.33
C LEU A 379 10.49 -5.56 2.39
N ASN A 380 11.19 -4.43 2.27
CA ASN A 380 12.65 -4.36 2.39
C ASN A 380 13.11 -4.75 3.81
N TYR A 381 12.43 -4.25 4.85
CA TYR A 381 12.66 -4.63 6.24
C TYR A 381 12.51 -6.15 6.45
N VAL A 382 11.44 -6.75 5.90
CA VAL A 382 11.21 -8.20 5.96
C VAL A 382 12.28 -8.97 5.19
N SER A 383 12.62 -8.51 3.98
CA SER A 383 13.59 -9.13 3.08
C SER A 383 15.01 -9.13 3.63
N ASP A 384 15.36 -8.09 4.39
CA ASP A 384 16.66 -7.93 5.05
C ASP A 384 16.71 -8.64 6.43
N HIS A 385 15.58 -9.16 6.92
CA HIS A 385 15.51 -9.78 8.24
C HIS A 385 16.28 -11.13 8.27
N PRO A 386 17.25 -11.32 9.19
CA PRO A 386 18.09 -12.52 9.22
C PRO A 386 17.35 -13.86 9.41
N GLN A 387 16.14 -13.82 9.96
CA GLN A 387 15.31 -15.02 10.16
C GLN A 387 14.40 -15.34 8.97
N LEU A 388 14.30 -14.47 7.96
CA LEU A 388 13.55 -14.78 6.76
C LEU A 388 14.28 -15.87 5.96
N GLN A 389 13.56 -16.92 5.60
CA GLN A 389 13.99 -17.82 4.53
C GLN A 389 13.33 -17.38 3.24
N LYS A 390 14.11 -16.89 2.28
CA LYS A 390 13.64 -16.39 0.98
C LYS A 390 13.14 -17.52 0.07
N LYS A 391 12.04 -18.15 0.47
CA LYS A 391 11.34 -19.23 -0.25
C LYS A 391 10.01 -18.67 -0.72
N PHE A 392 9.71 -18.83 -1.99
CA PHE A 392 8.44 -18.36 -2.53
C PHE A 392 7.30 -19.14 -1.86
N LYS A 393 6.39 -18.42 -1.18
CA LYS A 393 5.30 -19.00 -0.39
C LYS A 393 5.77 -19.90 0.76
N GLY A 394 6.99 -19.68 1.25
CA GLY A 394 7.59 -20.51 2.29
C GLY A 394 8.01 -21.91 1.81
N GLU A 395 7.81 -22.23 0.53
CA GLU A 395 7.99 -23.54 -0.06
C GLU A 395 9.20 -23.61 -1.01
N GLY A 396 9.66 -24.83 -1.28
CA GLY A 396 10.69 -25.09 -2.28
C GLY A 396 12.09 -24.59 -1.91
N ARG A 397 12.88 -24.26 -2.93
CA ARG A 397 14.28 -23.83 -2.76
C ARG A 397 14.35 -22.41 -2.24
N VAL A 398 15.40 -22.13 -1.48
CA VAL A 398 15.77 -20.75 -1.15
C VAL A 398 16.21 -20.06 -2.44
N MET A 399 15.61 -18.91 -2.74
CA MET A 399 15.95 -18.03 -3.84
C MET A 399 17.16 -17.18 -3.46
N ASP A 400 17.96 -16.81 -4.46
CA ASP A 400 18.97 -15.78 -4.24
C ASP A 400 18.31 -14.40 -4.05
N ASP A 401 19.06 -13.44 -3.52
CA ASP A 401 18.52 -12.12 -3.20
C ASP A 401 17.94 -11.41 -4.42
N LEU A 402 18.57 -11.55 -5.59
CA LEU A 402 18.09 -10.91 -6.81
C LEU A 402 16.75 -11.49 -7.26
N GLU A 403 16.63 -12.82 -7.31
CA GLU A 403 15.38 -13.50 -7.65
C GLU A 403 14.25 -13.18 -6.67
N TRP A 404 14.55 -13.16 -5.36
CA TRP A 404 13.58 -12.77 -4.34
C TRP A 404 13.09 -11.35 -4.60
N ASP A 405 14.01 -10.39 -4.72
CA ASP A 405 13.69 -8.97 -4.85
C ASP A 405 12.88 -8.67 -6.12
N VAL A 406 13.27 -9.21 -7.29
CA VAL A 406 12.53 -8.93 -8.54
C VAL A 406 11.12 -9.54 -8.52
N LYS A 407 10.94 -10.73 -7.92
CA LYS A 407 9.62 -11.36 -7.80
C LYS A 407 8.75 -10.62 -6.79
N SER A 408 9.29 -10.28 -5.62
CA SER A 408 8.55 -9.58 -4.58
C SER A 408 8.12 -8.18 -5.02
N TYR A 409 9.01 -7.42 -5.67
CA TYR A 409 8.67 -6.10 -6.19
C TYR A 409 7.68 -6.18 -7.35
N PHE A 410 7.77 -7.18 -8.22
CA PHE A 410 6.81 -7.36 -9.30
C PHE A 410 5.38 -7.57 -8.77
N ILE A 411 5.22 -8.46 -7.79
CA ILE A 411 3.91 -8.73 -7.17
C ILE A 411 3.42 -7.48 -6.43
N LEU A 412 4.22 -6.93 -5.52
CA LEU A 412 3.81 -5.81 -4.68
C LEU A 412 3.55 -4.55 -5.53
N GLY A 413 4.43 -4.26 -6.49
CA GLY A 413 4.29 -3.12 -7.39
C GLY A 413 3.01 -3.19 -8.21
N GLY A 414 2.74 -4.35 -8.83
CA GLY A 414 1.49 -4.58 -9.57
C GLY A 414 0.25 -4.47 -8.68
N THR A 415 0.31 -5.03 -7.48
CA THR A 415 -0.78 -4.94 -6.48
C THR A 415 -1.06 -3.51 -6.06
N MET A 416 -0.02 -2.71 -5.74
CA MET A 416 -0.19 -1.29 -5.40
C MET A 416 -0.78 -0.52 -6.58
N HIS A 417 -0.36 -0.82 -7.81
CA HIS A 417 -0.95 -0.18 -8.99
C HIS A 417 -2.44 -0.50 -9.15
N ASP A 418 -2.85 -1.75 -8.98
CA ASP A 418 -4.27 -2.13 -9.04
C ASP A 418 -5.10 -1.49 -7.93
N VAL A 419 -4.56 -1.41 -6.71
CA VAL A 419 -5.20 -0.66 -5.62
C VAL A 419 -5.40 0.81 -6.01
N ALA A 420 -4.40 1.44 -6.63
CA ALA A 420 -4.53 2.83 -7.07
C ALA A 420 -5.62 3.00 -8.13
N VAL A 421 -5.70 2.10 -9.12
CA VAL A 421 -6.76 2.10 -10.15
C VAL A 421 -8.13 1.96 -9.50
N THR A 422 -8.31 0.96 -8.64
CA THR A 422 -9.59 0.70 -7.96
C THR A 422 -10.00 1.84 -7.03
N ALA A 423 -9.15 2.19 -6.06
CA ALA A 423 -9.51 3.16 -5.03
C ALA A 423 -9.74 4.56 -5.61
N TRP A 424 -8.95 5.00 -6.60
CA TRP A 424 -9.18 6.31 -7.22
C TRP A 424 -10.30 6.32 -8.26
N GLY A 425 -10.59 5.19 -8.93
CA GLY A 425 -11.82 5.04 -9.71
C GLY A 425 -13.07 5.24 -8.86
N ILE A 426 -13.12 4.57 -7.69
CA ILE A 426 -14.20 4.70 -6.70
C ILE A 426 -14.28 6.14 -6.17
N LYS A 427 -13.16 6.72 -5.74
CA LYS A 427 -13.10 8.10 -5.21
C LYS A 427 -13.57 9.13 -6.23
N GLY A 428 -13.17 8.97 -7.49
CA GLY A 428 -13.56 9.86 -8.57
C GLY A 428 -15.04 9.80 -8.89
N TYR A 429 -15.61 8.59 -8.92
CA TYR A 429 -17.02 8.38 -9.23
C TYR A 429 -17.95 8.80 -8.09
N TYR A 430 -17.71 8.33 -6.87
CA TYR A 430 -18.57 8.62 -5.73
C TYR A 430 -18.34 10.01 -5.14
N ASP A 431 -17.17 10.59 -5.37
CA ASP A 431 -16.80 11.95 -4.98
C ASP A 431 -17.16 12.25 -3.51
N TYR A 432 -16.99 11.30 -2.60
CA TYR A 432 -17.55 11.41 -1.24
C TYR A 432 -16.82 12.43 -0.35
N VAL A 433 -17.59 13.14 0.47
CA VAL A 433 -17.14 14.21 1.37
C VAL A 433 -16.08 13.77 2.41
N ARG A 434 -15.24 14.72 2.85
CA ARG A 434 -14.24 14.54 3.92
C ARG A 434 -14.74 15.02 5.30
N PRO A 435 -14.19 14.51 6.43
CA PRO A 435 -14.65 14.89 7.76
C PRO A 435 -14.68 16.38 8.06
N ILE A 436 -13.64 17.15 7.68
CA ILE A 436 -13.61 18.59 7.96
C ILE A 436 -14.79 19.33 7.33
N SER A 437 -15.12 19.01 6.06
CA SER A 437 -16.23 19.62 5.34
C SER A 437 -17.57 19.20 5.93
N ALA A 438 -17.77 17.91 6.20
CA ALA A 438 -18.99 17.35 6.76
C ALA A 438 -19.27 17.86 8.19
N ILE A 439 -18.26 17.84 9.07
CA ILE A 439 -18.38 18.26 10.47
C ILE A 439 -18.67 19.77 10.55
N ARG A 440 -17.95 20.60 9.79
CA ARG A 440 -18.20 22.05 9.77
C ARG A 440 -19.56 22.40 9.16
N TYR A 441 -19.98 21.68 8.11
CA TYR A 441 -21.33 21.81 7.56
C TYR A 441 -22.39 21.53 8.61
N MET A 442 -22.34 20.36 9.25
CA MET A 442 -23.32 19.98 10.26
C MET A 442 -23.29 20.95 11.46
N ALA A 443 -22.12 21.45 11.85
CA ALA A 443 -21.96 22.43 12.92
C ALA A 443 -22.70 23.75 12.63
N ASP A 444 -22.60 24.26 11.40
CA ASP A 444 -23.29 25.49 10.98
C ASP A 444 -24.81 25.33 10.94
N ARG A 445 -25.30 24.09 10.78
CA ARG A 445 -26.74 23.78 10.81
C ARG A 445 -27.31 23.76 12.23
N GLY A 446 -26.49 23.50 13.25
CA GLY A 446 -26.93 23.36 14.64
C GLY A 446 -26.98 21.91 15.10
N GLN A 447 -27.99 21.54 15.90
CA GLN A 447 -28.14 20.19 16.46
C GLN A 447 -29.27 19.40 15.77
N SER A 448 -29.14 18.07 15.64
CA SER A 448 -30.14 17.20 14.98
C SER A 448 -30.81 16.18 15.90
N SER A 449 -30.61 16.28 17.22
CA SER A 449 -31.11 15.29 18.18
C SER A 449 -32.48 15.60 18.76
N ASP A 450 -32.82 16.87 19.00
CA ASP A 450 -34.08 17.24 19.65
C ASP A 450 -34.81 18.36 18.88
N PRO A 451 -35.91 18.07 18.17
CA PRO A 451 -36.67 19.07 17.43
C PRO A 451 -37.35 20.14 18.29
N THR A 452 -37.39 19.96 19.61
CA THR A 452 -38.02 20.89 20.55
C THR A 452 -37.03 21.88 21.16
N GLU A 453 -35.74 21.63 21.05
CA GLU A 453 -34.67 22.48 21.59
C GLU A 453 -34.18 23.52 20.57
N PRO A 454 -33.59 24.65 21.02
CA PRO A 454 -33.00 25.65 20.14
C PRO A 454 -31.93 25.07 19.20
N SER A 455 -31.69 25.77 18.09
CA SER A 455 -30.72 25.40 17.07
C SER A 455 -30.97 24.03 16.42
N TYR A 456 -32.20 23.49 16.51
CA TYR A 456 -32.53 22.25 15.81
C TYR A 456 -32.47 22.43 14.28
N ASN A 457 -31.81 21.50 13.61
CA ASN A 457 -31.84 21.32 12.18
C ASN A 457 -31.67 19.83 11.84
N PRO A 458 -32.46 19.26 10.93
CA PRO A 458 -32.34 17.84 10.58
C PRO A 458 -30.97 17.46 10.01
N HIS A 459 -30.19 18.39 9.44
CA HIS A 459 -28.81 18.20 8.99
C HIS A 459 -27.76 18.63 10.03
N GLY A 460 -28.17 19.02 11.23
CA GLY A 460 -27.27 19.40 12.32
C GLY A 460 -26.42 18.25 12.85
N LEU A 461 -25.44 18.58 13.69
CA LEU A 461 -24.66 17.61 14.45
C LEU A 461 -25.54 16.88 15.47
N PRO A 462 -25.36 15.56 15.68
CA PRO A 462 -26.03 14.87 16.76
C PRO A 462 -25.45 15.31 18.11
N LEU A 463 -26.32 15.47 19.13
CA LEU A 463 -25.91 15.71 20.50
C LEU A 463 -25.40 14.41 21.13
N ILE A 464 -24.19 14.48 21.68
CA ILE A 464 -23.52 13.36 22.34
C ILE A 464 -22.92 13.91 23.64
N PRO A 465 -23.53 13.64 24.81
CA PRO A 465 -23.07 14.20 26.08
C PRO A 465 -21.57 13.99 26.31
N GLY A 466 -20.85 15.05 26.66
CA GLY A 466 -19.40 15.00 26.87
C GLY A 466 -18.54 15.08 25.60
N TYR A 467 -19.14 15.02 24.40
CA TYR A 467 -18.41 15.08 23.13
C TYR A 467 -18.95 16.15 22.18
N ILE A 468 -20.26 16.23 21.99
CA ILE A 468 -20.93 17.15 21.07
C ILE A 468 -22.13 17.79 21.77
N GLU A 469 -22.07 19.09 21.98
CA GLU A 469 -23.06 19.81 22.78
C GLU A 469 -23.40 21.17 22.18
N VAL A 470 -24.51 21.76 22.63
CA VAL A 470 -24.85 23.16 22.36
C VAL A 470 -24.19 24.06 23.40
N ILE A 471 -23.61 25.16 22.96
CA ILE A 471 -23.11 26.24 23.83
C ILE A 471 -24.29 26.94 24.48
N LYS A 472 -24.36 26.89 25.81
CA LYS A 472 -25.44 27.49 26.62
C LYS A 472 -24.98 28.79 27.29
N ALA A 473 -25.93 29.57 27.82
CA ALA A 473 -25.62 30.75 28.61
C ALA A 473 -24.75 30.36 29.82
N GLY A 474 -23.65 31.10 30.05
CA GLY A 474 -22.66 30.81 31.08
C GLY A 474 -21.60 29.77 30.71
N ASP A 475 -21.65 29.18 29.51
CA ASP A 475 -20.58 28.33 29.00
C ASP A 475 -19.31 29.16 28.72
N PRO A 476 -18.09 28.66 29.04
CA PRO A 476 -16.84 29.38 28.75
C PRO A 476 -16.65 29.78 27.27
N LEU A 477 -17.26 29.04 26.33
CA LEU A 477 -17.19 29.33 24.89
C LEU A 477 -18.27 30.30 24.40
N VAL A 478 -19.22 30.71 25.26
CA VAL A 478 -20.36 31.56 24.85
C VAL A 478 -19.93 32.92 24.31
N GLY A 479 -18.74 33.40 24.72
CA GLY A 479 -18.19 34.69 24.32
C GLY A 479 -18.64 35.84 25.23
N ALA A 480 -18.00 37.01 25.10
CA ALA A 480 -18.23 38.14 26.00
C ALA A 480 -19.59 38.82 25.79
N PHE A 481 -20.17 38.63 24.60
CA PHE A 481 -21.45 39.19 24.17
C PHE A 481 -22.46 38.10 23.81
N GLU A 482 -22.24 36.87 24.30
CA GLU A 482 -23.03 35.68 23.97
C GLU A 482 -23.07 35.36 22.47
N GLU A 483 -22.05 35.77 21.71
CA GLU A 483 -21.97 35.63 20.25
C GLU A 483 -21.95 34.17 19.75
N ASN A 484 -21.65 33.22 20.63
CA ASN A 484 -21.66 31.79 20.33
C ASN A 484 -22.82 31.03 20.99
N LEU A 485 -23.75 31.73 21.65
CA LEU A 485 -24.92 31.10 22.27
C LEU A 485 -25.73 30.32 21.21
N GLY A 486 -26.01 29.05 21.48
CA GLY A 486 -26.75 28.18 20.57
C GLY A 486 -25.91 27.55 19.45
N LYS A 487 -24.62 27.90 19.32
CA LYS A 487 -23.71 27.19 18.41
C LYS A 487 -23.32 25.82 18.98
N MET A 488 -22.79 24.97 18.11
CA MET A 488 -22.27 23.66 18.48
C MET A 488 -20.85 23.75 19.03
N LYS A 489 -20.50 22.90 20.00
CA LYS A 489 -19.13 22.70 20.50
C LYS A 489 -18.76 21.22 20.48
N LEU A 490 -17.46 20.95 20.32
CA LEU A 490 -16.86 19.61 20.29
C LEU A 490 -15.81 19.48 21.38
N TYR A 491 -15.77 18.35 22.09
CA TYR A 491 -14.66 17.99 22.99
C TYR A 491 -13.66 17.13 22.22
N THR A 492 -12.57 17.73 21.77
CA THR A 492 -11.64 17.12 20.80
C THR A 492 -10.26 17.79 20.86
N TRP A 493 -9.31 17.37 20.02
CA TRP A 493 -8.02 18.05 19.86
C TRP A 493 -8.26 19.51 19.49
N ARG A 494 -7.56 20.43 20.16
CA ARG A 494 -7.91 21.86 20.11
C ARG A 494 -7.58 22.55 18.80
N GLY A 495 -6.80 21.91 17.93
CA GLY A 495 -6.48 22.43 16.62
C GLY A 495 -5.07 23.01 16.52
N PRO A 496 -4.65 23.33 15.29
CA PRO A 496 -3.31 23.82 15.00
C PRO A 496 -3.06 25.28 15.43
N ASP A 497 -4.11 26.05 15.74
CA ASP A 497 -3.99 27.43 16.25
C ASP A 497 -3.26 27.52 17.60
N ARG A 498 -3.16 26.39 18.31
CA ARG A 498 -2.41 26.24 19.57
C ARG A 498 -0.95 25.85 19.38
N ILE A 499 -0.53 25.56 18.14
CA ILE A 499 0.82 25.12 17.81
C ILE A 499 1.54 26.25 17.05
N ILE A 500 2.46 26.93 17.72
CA ILE A 500 3.34 27.92 17.08
C ILE A 500 4.64 27.24 16.65
N ASP A 501 5.21 26.42 17.54
CA ASP A 501 6.40 25.61 17.31
C ASP A 501 6.09 24.15 17.66
N PRO A 502 5.95 23.25 16.65
CA PRO A 502 5.60 21.86 16.88
C PRO A 502 6.68 21.06 17.65
N SER A 503 7.89 21.60 17.84
CA SER A 503 8.91 20.94 18.65
C SER A 503 8.72 21.12 20.17
N ILE A 504 7.93 22.12 20.59
CA ILE A 504 7.73 22.45 22.01
C ILE A 504 6.26 22.58 22.42
N ASP A 505 5.37 22.91 21.50
CA ASP A 505 3.96 23.15 21.78
C ASP A 505 3.14 21.87 21.73
N ILE A 506 2.02 21.90 22.46
CA ILE A 506 1.01 20.84 22.55
C ILE A 506 -0.34 21.53 22.55
N ALA A 507 -1.25 21.16 21.65
CA ALA A 507 -2.58 21.78 21.61
C ALA A 507 -3.46 21.24 22.74
N GLY A 508 -3.30 19.95 23.06
CA GLY A 508 -4.12 19.22 24.01
C GLY A 508 -5.56 19.05 23.55
N VAL A 509 -6.41 18.57 24.46
CA VAL A 509 -7.85 18.34 24.19
C VAL A 509 -8.71 19.30 25.01
N GLY A 510 -9.86 19.69 24.45
CA GLY A 510 -10.88 20.42 25.19
C GLY A 510 -12.08 20.79 24.35
N TRP A 511 -12.99 21.55 24.95
CA TRP A 511 -14.12 22.11 24.23
C TRP A 511 -13.66 23.21 23.26
N ILE A 512 -14.02 23.06 21.99
CA ILE A 512 -13.85 24.06 20.93
C ILE A 512 -15.19 24.36 20.25
N ILE A 513 -15.30 25.48 19.55
CA ILE A 513 -16.47 25.78 18.71
C ILE A 513 -16.42 24.84 17.49
N ALA A 514 -17.50 24.10 17.24
CA ALA A 514 -17.50 22.98 16.30
C ALA A 514 -17.22 23.38 14.84
N ASN A 515 -17.62 24.60 14.46
CA ASN A 515 -17.45 25.11 13.11
C ASN A 515 -15.99 25.56 12.82
N GLU A 516 -15.10 25.50 13.81
CA GLU A 516 -13.66 25.77 13.70
C GLU A 516 -12.83 24.47 13.76
N TRP A 517 -13.48 23.30 13.79
CA TRP A 517 -12.82 22.01 13.95
C TRP A 517 -11.76 21.75 12.86
N PHE A 518 -10.64 21.18 13.28
CA PHE A 518 -9.57 20.66 12.43
C PHE A 518 -9.28 19.19 12.78
N PRO A 519 -8.97 18.35 11.78
CA PRO A 519 -8.40 17.02 12.02
C PRO A 519 -6.99 17.13 12.63
N TYR A 520 -6.51 16.07 13.28
CA TYR A 520 -5.14 16.00 13.81
C TYR A 520 -4.14 15.85 12.67
N GLN A 521 -3.80 16.98 12.07
CA GLN A 521 -2.88 17.13 10.95
C GLN A 521 -2.14 18.47 11.06
N ARG A 522 -1.12 18.67 10.22
CA ARG A 522 -0.48 19.99 10.08
C ARG A 522 -1.48 21.00 9.51
N PRO A 523 -1.43 22.29 9.91
CA PRO A 523 -2.29 23.32 9.33
C PRO A 523 -2.07 23.50 7.83
N SER A 524 -0.87 23.19 7.32
CA SER A 524 -0.52 23.26 5.91
C SER A 524 -1.01 22.05 5.08
N PHE A 525 -1.44 20.96 5.73
CA PHE A 525 -1.94 19.75 5.08
C PHE A 525 -3.12 19.19 5.89
N VAL A 526 -4.30 19.77 5.70
CA VAL A 526 -5.45 19.49 6.58
C VAL A 526 -6.13 18.15 6.26
N THR A 527 -6.30 17.84 4.99
CA THR A 527 -6.79 16.54 4.50
C THR A 527 -6.24 16.32 3.09
N PRO A 528 -6.00 15.09 2.63
CA PRO A 528 -5.53 14.89 1.26
C PRO A 528 -6.49 15.46 0.19
N PRO A 529 -5.97 15.97 -0.95
CA PRO A 529 -6.77 16.66 -1.96
C PRO A 529 -7.45 15.68 -2.93
N PHE A 530 -8.33 14.85 -2.37
CA PHE A 530 -9.17 13.88 -3.08
C PHE A 530 -10.29 13.38 -2.16
N ALA A 531 -11.36 12.87 -2.76
CA ALA A 531 -12.54 12.32 -2.06
C ALA A 531 -12.21 11.23 -1.03
N GLY A 532 -13.12 11.05 -0.06
CA GLY A 532 -12.97 10.13 1.07
C GLY A 532 -13.13 8.66 0.72
N TYR A 533 -14.26 8.29 0.13
CA TYR A 533 -14.69 6.91 -0.06
C TYR A 533 -14.08 6.25 -1.30
N ILE A 534 -13.38 5.11 -1.19
CA ILE A 534 -12.90 4.38 0.00
C ILE A 534 -11.51 4.89 0.44
N SER A 535 -11.06 4.56 1.65
CA SER A 535 -9.72 4.91 2.16
C SER A 535 -8.62 4.19 1.38
N GLY A 536 -7.81 4.96 0.64
CA GLY A 536 -6.66 4.41 -0.10
C GLY A 536 -5.64 3.74 0.84
N HIS A 537 -5.36 4.32 2.01
CA HIS A 537 -4.49 3.73 3.03
C HIS A 537 -4.98 2.36 3.50
N SER A 538 -6.28 2.22 3.76
CA SER A 538 -6.88 0.95 4.20
C SER A 538 -6.72 -0.11 3.10
N THR A 539 -6.98 0.26 1.84
CA THR A 539 -6.89 -0.66 0.70
C THR A 539 -5.46 -1.06 0.37
N PHE A 540 -4.52 -0.10 0.29
CA PHE A 540 -3.10 -0.39 0.03
C PHE A 540 -2.53 -1.32 1.09
N SER A 541 -2.84 -1.03 2.35
CA SER A 541 -2.26 -1.77 3.47
C SER A 541 -2.78 -3.18 3.56
N ARG A 542 -4.08 -3.37 3.34
CA ARG A 542 -4.63 -4.72 3.35
C ARG A 542 -4.08 -5.54 2.19
N ALA A 543 -4.08 -5.00 0.97
CA ALA A 543 -3.54 -5.70 -0.19
C ALA A 543 -2.06 -6.08 -0.03
N ALA A 544 -1.24 -5.16 0.46
CA ALA A 544 0.16 -5.45 0.74
C ALA A 544 0.33 -6.52 1.82
N SER A 545 -0.49 -6.50 2.88
CA SER A 545 -0.42 -7.52 3.93
C SER A 545 -0.73 -8.93 3.43
N GLU A 546 -1.68 -9.08 2.50
CA GLU A 546 -1.97 -10.37 1.86
C GLU A 546 -0.81 -10.81 0.96
N VAL A 547 -0.24 -9.88 0.18
CA VAL A 547 0.93 -10.16 -0.66
C VAL A 547 2.11 -10.63 0.19
N LEU A 548 2.44 -9.96 1.29
CA LEU A 548 3.55 -10.34 2.15
C LEU A 548 3.29 -11.69 2.84
N THR A 549 2.06 -11.94 3.28
CA THR A 549 1.65 -13.23 3.86
C THR A 549 1.88 -14.36 2.87
N LEU A 550 1.32 -14.24 1.65
CA LEU A 550 1.47 -15.24 0.61
C LEU A 550 2.91 -15.37 0.12
N LEU A 551 3.64 -14.27 -0.02
CA LEU A 551 5.02 -14.28 -0.52
C LEU A 551 5.96 -15.03 0.43
N THR A 552 5.84 -14.77 1.73
CA THR A 552 6.69 -15.36 2.76
C THR A 552 6.21 -16.76 3.17
N GLY A 553 4.95 -17.09 2.90
CA GLY A 553 4.30 -18.32 3.34
C GLY A 553 3.95 -18.33 4.82
N ASP A 554 3.97 -17.16 5.46
CA ASP A 554 3.74 -16.99 6.89
C ASP A 554 2.96 -15.68 7.12
N GLU A 555 1.92 -15.71 7.97
CA GLU A 555 1.18 -14.49 8.32
C GLU A 555 1.99 -13.57 9.24
N TYR A 556 2.98 -14.13 9.95
CA TYR A 556 3.80 -13.41 10.90
C TYR A 556 4.98 -12.69 10.24
N PHE A 557 5.36 -11.55 10.81
CA PHE A 557 6.68 -10.98 10.54
C PHE A 557 7.77 -12.00 10.90
N PRO A 558 8.93 -12.02 10.19
CA PRO A 558 10.03 -12.90 10.54
C PRO A 558 10.44 -12.76 12.02
N GLY A 559 10.55 -13.86 12.74
CA GLY A 559 10.76 -13.85 14.20
C GLY A 559 9.46 -13.76 15.04
N GLY A 560 8.30 -13.72 14.37
CA GLY A 560 6.98 -13.65 14.98
C GLY A 560 6.55 -12.22 15.37
N MET A 561 7.33 -11.19 15.05
CA MET A 561 7.01 -9.80 15.39
C MET A 561 7.83 -8.78 14.60
N GLY A 562 7.17 -7.78 14.01
CA GLY A 562 7.79 -6.55 13.53
C GLY A 562 7.86 -5.52 14.65
N THR A 563 8.96 -4.78 14.75
CA THR A 563 9.18 -3.77 15.82
C THR A 563 9.69 -2.46 15.24
N PHE A 564 9.07 -1.35 15.63
CA PHE A 564 9.39 -0.02 15.11
C PHE A 564 9.57 0.95 16.28
N ASP A 565 10.78 1.49 16.43
CA ASP A 565 11.15 2.34 17.56
C ASP A 565 10.51 3.72 17.48
N ILE A 566 9.89 4.15 18.58
CA ILE A 566 9.27 5.46 18.72
C ILE A 566 10.02 6.24 19.81
N PRO A 567 10.96 7.13 19.42
CA PRO A 567 11.71 7.94 20.38
C PRO A 567 10.84 9.08 20.94
N LYS A 568 10.92 9.25 22.25
CA LYS A 568 10.32 10.33 23.03
C LYS A 568 10.71 11.69 22.46
N ASP A 569 9.73 12.60 22.37
CA ASP A 569 9.89 13.99 21.94
C ASP A 569 10.53 14.20 20.54
N GLU A 570 10.86 13.13 19.82
CA GLU A 570 11.58 13.17 18.55
C GLU A 570 10.75 12.62 17.37
N PHE A 571 9.73 11.79 17.65
CA PHE A 571 8.93 11.15 16.62
C PHE A 571 7.85 12.07 16.03
N LEU A 572 6.97 12.64 16.87
CA LEU A 572 5.85 13.47 16.41
C LEU A 572 6.35 14.76 15.79
N LYS A 573 5.70 15.17 14.70
CA LYS A 573 6.04 16.37 13.95
C LYS A 573 4.87 17.35 13.86
N PHE A 574 3.66 16.97 14.25
CA PHE A 574 2.50 17.86 14.26
C PHE A 574 2.48 18.72 15.52
N GLU A 575 2.94 18.16 16.64
CA GLU A 575 3.14 18.81 17.94
C GLU A 575 4.17 17.99 18.75
N LYS A 576 4.55 18.47 19.94
CA LYS A 576 5.54 17.81 20.76
C LYS A 576 5.08 16.41 21.21
N GLY A 577 5.96 15.42 21.03
CA GLY A 577 5.84 14.10 21.67
C GLY A 577 6.46 12.97 20.85
N PRO A 578 6.20 11.71 21.23
CA PRO A 578 5.40 11.28 22.38
C PRO A 578 6.10 11.55 23.72
N SER A 579 5.39 11.38 24.85
CA SER A 579 5.93 11.68 26.19
C SER A 579 6.91 10.63 26.75
N THR A 580 6.99 9.46 26.13
CA THR A 580 7.91 8.35 26.48
C THR A 580 8.40 7.61 25.23
N ASN A 581 9.50 6.87 25.38
CA ASN A 581 9.94 5.90 24.38
C ASN A 581 9.02 4.67 24.43
N PHE A 582 8.68 4.11 23.27
CA PHE A 582 8.02 2.82 23.14
C PHE A 582 8.27 2.24 21.74
N GLN A 583 7.70 1.07 21.44
CA GLN A 583 7.75 0.46 20.11
C GLN A 583 6.34 0.18 19.60
N LEU A 584 6.08 0.48 18.33
CA LEU A 584 4.97 -0.17 17.64
C LEU A 584 5.38 -1.61 17.33
N GLN A 585 4.50 -2.55 17.67
CA GLN A 585 4.76 -3.98 17.56
C GLN A 585 3.58 -4.67 16.86
N TRP A 586 3.87 -5.45 15.83
CA TRP A 586 2.87 -6.20 15.08
C TRP A 586 3.29 -7.65 14.95
N ALA A 587 2.41 -8.59 15.32
CA ALA A 587 2.69 -10.01 15.13
C ALA A 587 2.60 -10.37 13.64
N THR A 588 1.51 -9.96 12.99
CA THR A 588 1.22 -10.26 11.59
C THR A 588 1.20 -9.01 10.71
N TYR A 589 1.36 -9.20 9.40
CA TYR A 589 1.21 -8.11 8.42
C TYR A 589 -0.21 -7.52 8.46
N ARG A 590 -1.22 -8.35 8.72
CA ARG A 590 -2.62 -7.94 8.87
C ARG A 590 -2.81 -7.02 10.08
N ASP A 591 -2.17 -7.31 11.21
CA ASP A 591 -2.22 -6.45 12.40
C ASP A 591 -1.65 -5.04 12.11
N ALA A 592 -0.55 -4.97 11.34
CA ALA A 592 0.00 -3.69 10.87
C ALA A 592 -0.99 -2.94 9.98
N SER A 593 -1.59 -3.63 8.99
CA SER A 593 -2.60 -3.06 8.11
C SER A 593 -3.84 -2.56 8.85
N ASP A 594 -4.31 -3.27 9.87
CA ASP A 594 -5.49 -2.87 10.64
C ASP A 594 -5.23 -1.59 11.44
N GLN A 595 -4.03 -1.46 11.99
CA GLN A 595 -3.63 -0.22 12.66
C GLN A 595 -3.42 0.94 11.69
N THR A 596 -2.96 0.70 10.45
CA THR A 596 -2.92 1.72 9.39
C THR A 596 -4.29 2.35 9.17
N SER A 597 -5.31 1.51 9.11
CA SER A 597 -6.67 1.95 8.87
C SER A 597 -7.24 2.80 10.02
N LEU A 598 -7.07 2.36 11.27
CA LEU A 598 -7.51 3.12 12.45
C LEU A 598 -6.81 4.47 12.59
N SER A 599 -5.54 4.54 12.18
CA SER A 599 -4.78 5.78 12.16
C SER A 599 -5.48 6.90 11.37
N ARG A 600 -6.27 6.56 10.34
CA ARG A 600 -6.95 7.55 9.50
C ARG A 600 -8.15 8.19 10.18
N ILE A 601 -8.78 7.46 11.11
CA ILE A 601 -9.88 7.92 11.93
C ILE A 601 -9.33 8.80 13.07
N TRP A 602 -8.30 8.35 13.78
CA TRP A 602 -7.62 9.18 14.81
C TRP A 602 -6.95 10.43 14.22
N GLY A 603 -6.38 10.31 13.02
CA GLY A 603 -5.86 11.45 12.27
C GLY A 603 -6.94 12.39 11.74
N GLY A 604 -8.23 12.04 11.87
CA GLY A 604 -9.36 12.91 11.58
C GLY A 604 -9.77 13.01 10.11
N ILE A 605 -9.24 12.17 9.21
CA ILE A 605 -9.39 12.39 7.76
C ILE A 605 -10.28 11.37 7.03
N HIS A 606 -10.68 10.29 7.68
CA HIS A 606 -11.61 9.29 7.15
C HIS A 606 -12.63 8.86 8.22
N PRO A 607 -13.95 8.84 7.92
CA PRO A 607 -14.94 8.16 8.73
C PRO A 607 -14.87 6.62 8.56
N PRO A 608 -15.49 5.85 9.47
CA PRO A 608 -15.57 4.39 9.39
C PRO A 608 -16.01 3.82 8.03
N ILE A 609 -16.96 4.45 7.34
CA ILE A 609 -17.47 4.00 6.03
C ILE A 609 -16.40 3.98 4.93
N ASP A 610 -15.34 4.78 5.07
CA ASP A 610 -14.24 4.77 4.12
C ASP A 610 -13.28 3.59 4.40
N ASP A 611 -13.27 3.06 5.63
CA ASP A 611 -12.29 2.07 6.08
C ASP A 611 -12.65 0.63 5.69
N ILE A 612 -13.78 0.10 6.19
CA ILE A 612 -14.11 -1.34 6.04
C ILE A 612 -14.18 -1.78 4.57
N PRO A 613 -14.89 -1.09 3.66
CA PRO A 613 -14.88 -1.45 2.25
C PRO A 613 -13.46 -1.38 1.66
N GLY A 614 -12.66 -0.42 2.12
CA GLY A 614 -11.24 -0.32 1.78
C GLY A 614 -10.45 -1.58 2.14
N ARG A 615 -10.61 -2.09 3.36
CA ARG A 615 -9.96 -3.35 3.78
C ARG A 615 -10.49 -4.54 2.98
N ILE A 616 -11.80 -4.68 2.81
CA ILE A 616 -12.39 -5.81 2.07
C ILE A 616 -11.83 -5.89 0.65
N LEU A 617 -11.85 -4.77 -0.08
CA LEU A 617 -11.34 -4.71 -1.44
C LEU A 617 -9.82 -4.88 -1.50
N GLY A 618 -9.10 -4.41 -0.48
CA GLY A 618 -7.65 -4.63 -0.39
C GLY A 618 -7.31 -6.13 -0.30
N GLU A 619 -8.08 -6.92 0.45
CA GLU A 619 -7.83 -8.36 0.54
C GLU A 619 -8.01 -9.02 -0.82
N GLU A 620 -9.15 -8.76 -1.47
CA GLU A 620 -9.48 -9.30 -2.79
C GLU A 620 -8.40 -8.98 -3.82
N ILE A 621 -8.03 -7.70 -3.97
CA ILE A 621 -7.00 -7.26 -4.91
C ILE A 621 -5.64 -7.89 -4.59
N GLY A 622 -5.27 -7.99 -3.31
CA GLY A 622 -4.00 -8.58 -2.89
C GLY A 622 -3.88 -10.06 -3.30
N LEU A 623 -4.94 -10.85 -3.10
CA LEU A 623 -4.98 -12.26 -3.47
C LEU A 623 -5.00 -12.45 -5.00
N GLU A 624 -5.78 -11.65 -5.72
CA GLU A 624 -5.88 -11.69 -7.18
C GLU A 624 -4.56 -11.31 -7.85
N ALA A 625 -3.95 -10.19 -7.46
CA ALA A 625 -2.69 -9.72 -8.01
C ALA A 625 -1.55 -10.70 -7.73
N PHE A 626 -1.52 -11.32 -6.54
CA PHE A 626 -0.55 -12.36 -6.22
C PHE A 626 -0.70 -13.57 -7.15
N THR A 627 -1.93 -14.07 -7.31
CA THR A 627 -2.25 -15.21 -8.17
C THR A 627 -1.88 -14.93 -9.62
N PHE A 628 -2.20 -13.73 -10.11
CA PHE A 628 -1.87 -13.29 -11.46
C PHE A 628 -0.35 -13.23 -11.67
N ALA A 629 0.39 -12.59 -10.76
CA ALA A 629 1.84 -12.46 -10.82
C ALA A 629 2.55 -13.83 -10.78
N GLU A 630 2.06 -14.77 -9.95
CA GLU A 630 2.59 -16.13 -9.85
C GLU A 630 2.63 -16.85 -11.21
N THR A 631 1.67 -16.57 -12.10
CA THR A 631 1.62 -17.18 -13.43
C THR A 631 2.78 -16.79 -14.34
N TYR A 632 3.53 -15.73 -14.01
CA TYR A 632 4.71 -15.32 -14.75
C TYR A 632 5.99 -16.00 -14.27
N PHE A 633 6.03 -16.53 -13.04
CA PHE A 633 7.24 -17.17 -12.51
C PHE A 633 7.51 -18.54 -13.12
N THR A 634 6.53 -19.08 -13.85
CA THR A 634 6.65 -20.28 -14.67
C THR A 634 6.07 -19.98 -16.05
N LYS A 635 6.83 -20.16 -17.12
CA LYS A 635 6.38 -19.94 -18.49
C LYS A 635 5.11 -20.75 -18.73
N LYS A 636 4.01 -20.08 -19.10
CA LYS A 636 2.90 -20.74 -19.78
C LYS A 636 3.44 -21.23 -21.11
N ILE A 637 3.73 -22.51 -21.16
CA ILE A 637 4.26 -23.10 -22.37
C ILE A 637 3.08 -23.35 -23.30
N GLY A 638 3.02 -22.61 -24.42
CA GLY A 638 2.29 -23.12 -25.57
C GLY A 638 2.90 -24.47 -25.97
N MET A 639 2.10 -25.53 -26.01
CA MET A 639 2.37 -26.91 -26.49
C MET A 639 3.68 -27.66 -26.09
N GLU A 640 4.73 -27.06 -25.56
CA GLU A 640 6.04 -27.69 -25.31
C GLU A 640 6.24 -28.30 -23.91
N GLY A 641 5.29 -28.21 -22.97
CA GLY A 641 5.28 -28.89 -21.66
C GLY A 641 6.43 -28.62 -20.67
N VAL A 642 6.16 -28.66 -19.35
CA VAL A 642 7.20 -28.54 -18.29
C VAL A 642 7.00 -29.49 -17.11
N LEU A 643 8.12 -29.82 -16.46
CA LEU A 643 8.22 -30.51 -15.17
C LEU A 643 8.53 -29.51 -14.03
N TYR A 644 7.75 -29.56 -12.95
CA TYR A 644 8.01 -28.80 -11.72
C TYR A 644 7.63 -29.60 -10.47
N PRO A 645 8.43 -29.59 -9.39
CA PRO A 645 9.79 -29.08 -9.36
C PRO A 645 10.75 -30.00 -10.16
N ASN A 646 11.85 -29.44 -10.66
CA ASN A 646 12.92 -30.20 -11.30
C ASN A 646 14.27 -29.60 -10.90
N PRO A 647 14.98 -30.16 -9.90
CA PRO A 647 14.81 -31.51 -9.37
C PRO A 647 13.52 -31.75 -8.55
N ALA A 648 12.98 -32.97 -8.61
CA ALA A 648 11.77 -33.38 -7.90
C ALA A 648 12.07 -34.04 -6.54
N ASN A 649 11.17 -33.82 -5.57
CA ASN A 649 11.18 -34.46 -4.25
C ASN A 649 10.21 -35.66 -4.22
N GLU A 650 9.13 -35.60 -3.45
CA GLU A 650 8.09 -36.62 -3.37
C GLU A 650 7.03 -36.45 -4.46
N GLN A 651 6.83 -35.24 -4.98
CA GLN A 651 5.84 -34.96 -6.02
C GLN A 651 6.47 -34.29 -7.23
N LEU A 652 5.84 -34.53 -8.37
CA LEU A 652 6.17 -33.95 -9.65
C LEU A 652 4.89 -33.51 -10.34
N THR A 653 4.78 -32.22 -10.63
CA THR A 653 3.73 -31.64 -11.47
C THR A 653 4.23 -31.53 -12.90
N VAL A 654 3.42 -32.03 -13.81
CA VAL A 654 3.59 -31.89 -15.26
C VAL A 654 2.60 -30.86 -15.76
N PHE A 655 3.09 -29.84 -16.44
CA PHE A 655 2.29 -28.84 -17.13
C PHE A 655 2.28 -29.20 -18.62
N TYR A 656 1.14 -29.53 -19.20
CA TYR A 656 1.04 -29.85 -20.63
C TYR A 656 -0.39 -29.63 -21.15
N GLU A 657 -0.53 -28.81 -22.20
CA GLU A 657 -1.83 -28.52 -22.81
C GLU A 657 -2.27 -29.67 -23.72
N THR A 658 -3.37 -30.35 -23.35
CA THR A 658 -3.98 -31.36 -24.22
C THR A 658 -5.44 -31.64 -23.91
N GLU A 659 -6.23 -31.81 -24.97
CA GLU A 659 -7.64 -32.27 -24.91
C GLU A 659 -7.78 -33.78 -25.14
N VAL A 660 -6.67 -34.48 -25.40
CA VAL A 660 -6.66 -35.91 -25.74
C VAL A 660 -6.22 -36.72 -24.53
N PRO A 661 -6.87 -37.87 -24.23
CA PRO A 661 -6.42 -38.77 -23.17
C PRO A 661 -4.94 -39.11 -23.32
N THR A 662 -4.17 -38.81 -22.28
CA THR A 662 -2.71 -38.90 -22.28
C THR A 662 -2.26 -39.82 -21.15
N ASN A 663 -1.19 -40.58 -21.39
CA ASN A 663 -0.52 -41.36 -20.35
C ASN A 663 0.85 -40.77 -20.08
N LEU A 664 1.24 -40.74 -18.80
CA LEU A 664 2.57 -40.39 -18.34
C LEU A 664 3.37 -41.65 -18.04
N TYR A 665 4.61 -41.67 -18.51
CA TYR A 665 5.60 -42.68 -18.19
C TYR A 665 6.89 -42.04 -17.70
N ILE A 666 7.50 -42.59 -16.66
CA ILE A 666 8.84 -42.21 -16.23
C ILE A 666 9.79 -43.37 -16.51
N TYR A 667 10.87 -43.08 -17.23
CA TYR A 667 11.92 -44.03 -17.59
C TYR A 667 13.20 -43.75 -16.80
N ASP A 668 13.87 -44.81 -16.37
CA ASP A 668 15.26 -44.68 -15.91
C ASP A 668 16.26 -44.56 -17.09
N ILE A 669 17.54 -44.35 -16.78
CA ILE A 669 18.62 -44.26 -17.78
C ILE A 669 18.81 -45.54 -18.62
N LEU A 670 18.27 -46.69 -18.15
CA LEU A 670 18.28 -47.97 -18.86
C LEU A 670 17.01 -48.18 -19.70
N ARG A 671 16.15 -47.16 -19.81
CA ARG A 671 14.86 -47.17 -20.52
C ARG A 671 13.85 -48.16 -19.94
N ARG A 672 13.94 -48.47 -18.65
CA ARG A 672 12.90 -49.23 -17.93
C ARG A 672 11.86 -48.25 -17.40
N ILE A 673 10.58 -48.59 -17.57
CA ILE A 673 9.48 -47.82 -16.98
C ILE A 673 9.50 -48.03 -15.47
N VAL A 674 9.63 -46.94 -14.71
CA VAL A 674 9.59 -46.93 -13.25
C VAL A 674 8.26 -46.41 -12.71
N ILE A 675 7.57 -45.55 -13.46
CA ILE A 675 6.21 -45.07 -13.15
C ILE A 675 5.40 -45.02 -14.44
N ALA A 676 4.14 -45.44 -14.36
CA ALA A 676 3.15 -45.31 -15.44
C ALA A 676 1.81 -44.89 -14.82
N SER A 677 1.21 -43.81 -15.33
CA SER A 677 -0.05 -43.29 -14.84
C SER A 677 -0.88 -42.64 -15.96
N PRO A 678 -2.20 -42.85 -16.02
CA PRO A 678 -3.09 -42.00 -16.81
C PRO A 678 -2.94 -40.54 -16.35
N ALA A 679 -2.72 -39.63 -17.30
CA ALA A 679 -2.56 -38.20 -17.02
C ALA A 679 -3.86 -37.47 -17.35
N THR A 680 -4.53 -36.96 -16.32
CA THR A 680 -5.69 -36.08 -16.46
C THR A 680 -5.28 -34.69 -16.01
N PHE A 681 -5.19 -33.78 -16.97
CA PHE A 681 -4.80 -32.40 -16.72
C PHE A 681 -6.02 -31.59 -16.29
N ASP A 682 -5.84 -30.71 -15.31
CA ASP A 682 -6.89 -29.79 -14.85
C ASP A 682 -7.09 -28.59 -15.81
N ALA A 683 -7.95 -27.65 -15.42
CA ALA A 683 -8.25 -26.46 -16.22
C ALA A 683 -7.02 -25.55 -16.45
N ASP A 684 -5.98 -25.69 -15.61
CA ASP A 684 -4.71 -24.98 -15.72
C ASP A 684 -3.63 -25.81 -16.42
N HIS A 685 -4.02 -26.91 -17.06
CA HIS A 685 -3.16 -27.86 -17.76
C HIS A 685 -2.12 -28.52 -16.84
N ARG A 686 -2.46 -28.80 -15.58
CA ARG A 686 -1.57 -29.40 -14.58
C ARG A 686 -1.95 -30.85 -14.27
N PHE A 687 -0.96 -31.70 -14.12
CA PHE A 687 -1.10 -33.09 -13.67
C PHE A 687 0.00 -33.44 -12.66
N THR A 688 -0.37 -33.80 -11.44
CA THR A 688 0.59 -34.15 -10.39
C THR A 688 0.72 -35.67 -10.23
N VAL A 689 1.96 -36.15 -10.11
CA VAL A 689 2.31 -37.56 -9.89
C VAL A 689 3.25 -37.71 -8.70
N ASP A 690 2.99 -38.72 -7.85
CA ASP A 690 3.87 -39.11 -6.75
C ASP A 690 5.12 -39.82 -7.30
N VAL A 691 6.29 -39.28 -6.96
CA VAL A 691 7.61 -39.78 -7.34
C VAL A 691 8.48 -40.09 -6.12
N SER A 692 7.91 -40.17 -4.93
CA SER A 692 8.60 -40.46 -3.66
C SER A 692 9.37 -41.79 -3.68
N ALA A 693 8.89 -42.76 -4.44
CA ALA A 693 9.52 -44.08 -4.58
C ALA A 693 10.77 -44.09 -5.48
N LEU A 694 11.05 -43.00 -6.22
CA LEU A 694 12.24 -42.91 -7.07
C LEU A 694 13.49 -42.61 -6.22
N SER A 695 14.57 -43.33 -6.49
CA SER A 695 15.88 -43.04 -5.90
C SER A 695 16.49 -41.79 -6.51
N GLN A 696 17.38 -41.11 -5.78
CA GLN A 696 18.15 -39.97 -6.30
C GLN A 696 18.82 -40.33 -7.63
N GLY A 697 18.63 -39.52 -8.67
CA GLY A 697 19.13 -39.83 -10.00
C GLY A 697 18.47 -39.08 -11.16
N MET A 698 18.80 -39.51 -12.38
CA MET A 698 18.26 -38.94 -13.62
C MET A 698 17.23 -39.89 -14.24
N TYR A 699 16.11 -39.31 -14.66
CA TYR A 699 14.99 -40.00 -15.30
C TYR A 699 14.49 -39.21 -16.52
N PHE A 700 13.60 -39.83 -17.29
CA PHE A 700 12.92 -39.19 -18.43
C PHE A 700 11.42 -39.36 -18.29
N VAL A 701 10.69 -38.25 -18.22
CA VAL A 701 9.22 -38.23 -18.26
C VAL A 701 8.79 -38.17 -19.72
N VAL A 702 7.84 -39.01 -20.09
CA VAL A 702 7.29 -39.14 -21.43
C VAL A 702 5.77 -39.05 -21.32
N LEU A 703 5.16 -38.19 -22.14
CA LEU A 703 3.72 -38.24 -22.38
C LEU A 703 3.43 -38.99 -23.67
N GLN A 704 2.42 -39.86 -23.64
CA GLN A 704 1.96 -40.63 -24.80
C GLN A 704 0.47 -40.46 -25.08
N GLN A 705 0.15 -40.35 -26.37
CA GLN A 705 -1.21 -40.41 -26.89
C GLN A 705 -1.29 -41.43 -28.02
N LYS A 706 -2.26 -42.36 -27.98
CA LYS A 706 -2.45 -43.40 -29.01
C LYS A 706 -1.12 -44.11 -29.38
N ASP A 707 -0.35 -44.48 -28.36
CA ASP A 707 0.95 -45.17 -28.46
C ASP A 707 2.07 -44.37 -29.16
N LYS A 708 1.94 -43.05 -29.27
CA LYS A 708 2.99 -42.15 -29.75
C LYS A 708 3.48 -41.24 -28.62
N ASN A 709 4.80 -41.15 -28.47
CA ASN A 709 5.42 -40.15 -27.61
C ASN A 709 5.14 -38.77 -28.20
N ILE A 710 4.42 -37.94 -27.46
CA ILE A 710 4.13 -36.56 -27.84
C ILE A 710 5.07 -35.58 -27.16
N TRP A 711 5.68 -35.98 -26.04
CA TRP A 711 6.55 -35.13 -25.26
C TRP A 711 7.54 -35.94 -24.43
N VAL A 712 8.73 -35.39 -24.23
CA VAL A 712 9.82 -35.96 -23.43
C VAL A 712 10.52 -34.83 -22.68
N GLN A 713 10.73 -35.00 -21.38
CA GLN A 713 11.58 -34.12 -20.60
C GLN A 713 12.43 -34.89 -19.59
N LYS A 714 13.65 -34.39 -19.38
CA LYS A 714 14.57 -34.91 -18.37
C LYS A 714 14.11 -34.50 -16.96
N LEU A 715 14.02 -35.47 -16.07
CA LEU A 715 13.73 -35.30 -14.65
C LEU A 715 15.00 -35.56 -13.83
N MET A 716 15.35 -34.64 -12.95
CA MET A 716 16.31 -34.85 -11.87
C MET A 716 15.53 -35.20 -10.60
N LYS A 717 15.93 -36.24 -9.88
CA LYS A 717 15.37 -36.63 -8.58
C LYS A 717 16.44 -36.36 -7.52
N ASP A 718 16.10 -35.53 -6.54
CA ASP A 718 16.96 -35.22 -5.39
C ASP A 718 16.90 -36.31 -4.31
#